data_AF-A0A212CIB6-F1
#
_entry.id   AF-A0A212CIB6-F1
#
_cell.length_a   1.000
_cell.length_b   1.000
_cell.length_c   1.000
_cell.angle_alpha   90.00
_cell.angle_beta   90.00
_cell.angle_gamma   90.00
#
_symmetry.space_group_name_H-M   'P 1'
#
loop_
_entity.id
_entity.type
_entity.pdbx_description
1 polymer ?
#
loop_
_entity_poly.entity_id
_entity_poly.type
_entity_poly.pdbx_seq_one_letter_code
_entity_poly.pdbx_strand_id
1 'polypeptide(L)'
;MNVALATFIPHDNGPAAINECCNWFRKRIEELNSEKHQLMNYHHEQAVNCLLGNVFYERLAGHGPKLGPVTRKHPLVTRYFTFPFEDISLSAEESMIHVPNKACFLMAHNGWVMGDDPLRNFAEPGSDVYLRRELICWGDSVKLRYGKKPEDCPYLWAHMKKYTEITATYFQGVRLDNCHSTPLHVAEYMLDAARKLQPNLYVVAELFTGSEDLDNVFVTRLGISSLIREAMSAYDSHEEGRLVYRYGGEPVGSFVQPCLRPLMPAIAHALFMDITHDNECPIVHRSAYDALPSTTIVSMACCASGSTKGYDELVPHQFLKSGFTPNGILQHHHPALVKLTPKVALLRPGVLSIGFTKSSEPRVYVDQVDADIVAVTRHSPSIHQSVVSVSRTAFRNPKTSFYSKEVPQMCIPGKIEEVVLEARTVERNTAPYRKDANSINGIPNITVEIREHIQLNESKIVKQAGVTTKGPNEYIQEIEFENLSPGSVIIFRVSLDPHAQVAVGILRNHLTQFSPHFKSGSLAVDNADPILKIPFASLTLAELNQVLYRCESEEQEDGGGCYNIPNWLPLKYAGLQGLMSVLAEIRPKNDLGHPFCDNLRSGDWMIDYVSNRLISRSGTIAEVGKWLQAMFFYLKQIPRYLIPCYFDAILIGAYTTLLDVAWKQMSSFVQNGSTFVKHLSLGSVQMCGVGRFSSLPLLSPSLTDVPCRLNEITREKEQCCVSLAA
;
A
#
# COMPACT_ATOMS: atom_id res chain seq x y z
N MET A 1 -51.47 -26.09 -12.16
CA MET A 1 -52.59 -26.67 -12.92
C MET A 1 -53.02 -25.81 -14.11
N ASN A 2 -53.35 -24.51 -13.94
CA ASN A 2 -53.77 -23.66 -15.07
C ASN A 2 -52.77 -23.61 -16.23
N VAL A 3 -51.45 -23.55 -15.94
CA VAL A 3 -50.40 -23.62 -16.97
C VAL A 3 -50.42 -24.97 -17.71
N ALA A 4 -50.56 -26.08 -16.98
CA ALA A 4 -50.64 -27.41 -17.59
C ALA A 4 -51.86 -27.54 -18.51
N LEU A 5 -53.02 -27.02 -18.09
CA LEU A 5 -54.24 -27.01 -18.90
C LEU A 5 -54.13 -26.12 -20.15
N ALA A 6 -53.32 -25.06 -20.10
CA ALA A 6 -53.08 -24.18 -21.26
C ALA A 6 -52.03 -24.75 -22.22
N THR A 7 -51.11 -25.59 -21.74
CA THR A 7 -50.01 -26.16 -22.55
C THR A 7 -50.38 -27.50 -23.18
N PHE A 8 -51.14 -28.36 -22.47
CA PHE A 8 -51.50 -29.70 -22.93
C PHE A 8 -52.97 -29.76 -23.32
N ILE A 9 -53.34 -29.06 -24.40
CA ILE A 9 -54.72 -28.97 -24.92
C ILE A 9 -54.95 -30.09 -25.95
N PRO A 10 -55.95 -30.97 -25.76
CA PRO A 10 -56.35 -31.96 -26.76
C PRO A 10 -56.79 -31.28 -28.07
N HIS A 11 -56.38 -31.84 -29.21
CA HIS A 11 -56.79 -31.34 -30.53
C HIS A 11 -58.28 -31.58 -30.83
N ASP A 12 -58.91 -32.52 -30.13
CA ASP A 12 -60.36 -32.73 -30.11
C ASP A 12 -60.81 -33.30 -28.75
N ASN A 13 -62.14 -33.40 -28.54
CA ASN A 13 -62.71 -33.94 -27.30
C ASN A 13 -62.80 -35.48 -27.31
N GLY A 14 -62.09 -36.15 -28.22
CA GLY A 14 -62.06 -37.60 -28.33
C GLY A 14 -61.25 -38.23 -27.20
N PRO A 15 -61.64 -39.43 -26.71
CA PRO A 15 -60.90 -40.13 -25.65
C PRO A 15 -59.42 -40.38 -25.98
N ALA A 16 -59.08 -40.55 -27.27
CA ALA A 16 -57.71 -40.76 -27.74
C ALA A 16 -56.85 -39.50 -27.60
N ALA A 17 -57.36 -38.33 -28.05
CA ALA A 17 -56.65 -37.06 -27.95
C ALA A 17 -56.45 -36.62 -26.49
N ILE A 18 -57.45 -36.86 -25.63
CA ILE A 18 -57.34 -36.61 -24.18
C ILE A 18 -56.26 -37.51 -23.55
N ASN A 19 -56.27 -38.81 -23.85
CA ASN A 19 -55.27 -39.75 -23.32
C ASN A 19 -53.86 -39.42 -23.79
N GLU A 20 -53.70 -39.02 -25.05
CA GLU A 20 -52.43 -38.54 -25.57
C GLU A 20 -51.95 -37.34 -24.75
N CYS A 21 -52.72 -36.25 -24.64
CA CYS A 21 -52.35 -35.08 -23.84
C CYS A 21 -52.04 -35.43 -22.37
N CYS A 22 -52.78 -36.34 -21.75
CA CYS A 22 -52.46 -36.83 -20.40
C CYS A 22 -51.11 -37.55 -20.33
N ASN A 23 -50.74 -38.33 -21.35
CA ASN A 23 -49.43 -38.99 -21.42
C ASN A 23 -48.30 -37.98 -21.64
N TRP A 24 -48.48 -36.99 -22.50
CA TRP A 24 -47.52 -35.89 -22.69
C TRP A 24 -47.32 -35.08 -21.40
N PHE A 25 -48.41 -34.77 -20.69
CA PHE A 25 -48.34 -34.10 -19.38
C PHE A 25 -47.62 -34.97 -18.35
N ARG A 26 -47.95 -36.27 -18.26
CA ARG A 26 -47.26 -37.21 -17.36
C ARG A 26 -45.76 -37.25 -17.66
N LYS A 27 -45.38 -37.41 -18.93
CA LYS A 27 -43.97 -37.40 -19.34
C LYS A 27 -43.25 -36.12 -18.92
N ARG A 28 -43.89 -34.95 -19.09
CA ARG A 28 -43.29 -33.68 -18.67
C ARG A 28 -43.11 -33.60 -17.16
N ILE A 29 -44.07 -34.11 -16.37
CA ILE A 29 -43.93 -34.19 -14.92
C ILE A 29 -42.81 -35.16 -14.52
N GLU A 30 -42.68 -36.29 -15.20
CA GLU A 30 -41.58 -37.25 -14.99
C GLU A 30 -40.21 -36.62 -15.30
N GLU A 31 -40.09 -35.86 -16.39
CA GLU A 31 -38.88 -35.09 -16.73
C GLU A 31 -38.53 -34.07 -15.63
N LEU A 32 -39.49 -33.24 -15.22
CA LEU A 32 -39.29 -32.25 -14.15
C LEU A 32 -38.93 -32.90 -12.81
N ASN A 33 -39.57 -34.03 -12.48
CA ASN A 33 -39.25 -34.80 -11.29
C ASN A 33 -37.84 -35.41 -11.39
N SER A 34 -37.42 -35.83 -12.58
CA SER A 34 -36.06 -36.33 -12.82
C SER A 34 -35.02 -35.22 -12.59
N GLU A 35 -35.26 -34.01 -13.11
CA GLU A 35 -34.40 -32.83 -12.87
C GLU A 35 -34.30 -32.53 -11.36
N LYS A 36 -35.43 -32.55 -10.64
CA LYS A 36 -35.44 -32.34 -9.18
C LYS A 36 -34.77 -33.47 -8.42
N HIS A 37 -34.90 -34.72 -8.88
CA HIS A 37 -34.24 -35.86 -8.28
C HIS A 37 -32.71 -35.77 -8.44
N GLN A 38 -32.22 -35.37 -9.61
CA GLN A 38 -30.79 -35.12 -9.84
C GLN A 38 -30.26 -34.02 -8.92
N LEU A 39 -30.99 -32.91 -8.78
CA LEU A 39 -30.62 -31.81 -7.88
C LEU A 39 -30.57 -32.25 -6.41
N MET A 40 -31.56 -33.03 -5.96
CA MET A 40 -31.58 -33.59 -4.61
C MET A 40 -30.40 -34.55 -4.37
N ASN A 41 -30.09 -35.41 -5.34
CA ASN A 41 -28.94 -36.30 -5.26
C ASN A 41 -27.63 -35.52 -5.12
N TYR A 42 -27.48 -34.43 -5.89
CA TYR A 42 -26.34 -33.54 -5.75
C TYR A 42 -26.25 -32.93 -4.34
N HIS A 43 -27.36 -32.42 -3.78
CA HIS A 43 -27.36 -31.89 -2.41
C HIS A 43 -26.97 -32.94 -1.36
N HIS A 44 -27.48 -34.17 -1.49
CA HIS A 44 -27.11 -35.27 -0.59
C HIS A 44 -25.63 -35.63 -0.71
N GLU A 45 -25.10 -35.72 -1.92
CA GLU A 45 -23.69 -36.00 -2.16
C GLU A 45 -22.79 -34.92 -1.54
N GLN A 46 -23.11 -33.64 -1.74
CA GLN A 46 -22.38 -32.53 -1.12
C GLN A 46 -22.44 -32.59 0.41
N ALA A 47 -23.63 -32.82 0.99
CA ALA A 47 -23.78 -32.97 2.43
C ALA A 47 -22.90 -34.10 2.98
N VAL A 48 -22.90 -35.28 2.34
CA VAL A 48 -22.06 -36.41 2.76
C VAL A 48 -20.57 -36.05 2.66
N ASN A 49 -20.15 -35.43 1.56
CA ASN A 49 -18.75 -35.03 1.35
C ASN A 49 -18.28 -34.02 2.40
N CYS A 50 -19.06 -32.99 2.70
CA CYS A 50 -18.74 -32.00 3.73
C CYS A 50 -18.66 -32.64 5.12
N LEU A 51 -19.59 -33.54 5.47
CA LEU A 51 -19.55 -34.26 6.75
C LEU A 51 -18.30 -35.13 6.87
N LEU A 52 -17.96 -35.89 5.82
CA LEU A 52 -16.75 -36.71 5.79
C LEU A 52 -15.49 -35.86 5.91
N GLY A 53 -15.43 -34.74 5.19
CA GLY A 53 -14.32 -33.78 5.27
C GLY A 53 -14.15 -33.21 6.68
N ASN A 54 -15.24 -32.78 7.32
CA ASN A 54 -15.17 -32.24 8.68
C ASN A 54 -14.76 -33.30 9.71
N VAL A 55 -15.33 -34.51 9.64
CA VAL A 55 -14.95 -35.61 10.53
C VAL A 55 -13.49 -36.01 10.34
N PHE A 56 -13.03 -36.07 9.09
CA PHE A 56 -11.63 -36.33 8.77
C PHE A 56 -10.72 -35.28 9.38
N TYR A 57 -11.03 -33.99 9.20
CA TYR A 57 -10.26 -32.90 9.79
C TYR A 57 -10.24 -32.95 11.33
N GLU A 58 -11.41 -32.98 11.97
CA GLU A 58 -11.53 -32.88 13.43
C GLU A 58 -10.88 -34.05 14.20
N ARG A 59 -10.79 -35.24 13.58
CA ARG A 59 -10.39 -36.48 14.27
C ARG A 59 -9.16 -37.16 13.68
N LEU A 60 -9.00 -37.14 12.36
CA LEU A 60 -8.01 -37.97 11.67
C LEU A 60 -6.83 -37.18 11.11
N ALA A 61 -7.06 -35.97 10.57
CA ALA A 61 -6.03 -35.15 9.95
C ALA A 61 -4.94 -34.76 10.95
N GLY A 62 -3.66 -34.88 10.58
CA GLY A 62 -2.53 -34.59 11.46
C GLY A 62 -2.55 -33.17 12.05
N HIS A 63 -3.00 -32.21 11.25
CA HIS A 63 -3.10 -30.78 11.57
C HIS A 63 -4.48 -30.37 12.14
N GLY A 64 -5.37 -31.33 12.39
CA GLY A 64 -6.69 -31.07 12.98
C GLY A 64 -6.70 -31.17 14.51
N PRO A 65 -7.81 -30.79 15.17
CA PRO A 65 -7.90 -30.67 16.64
C PRO A 65 -7.86 -32.00 17.43
N LYS A 66 -7.92 -33.16 16.78
CA LYS A 66 -7.85 -34.49 17.41
C LYS A 66 -8.85 -34.69 18.56
N LEU A 67 -10.13 -34.38 18.32
CA LEU A 67 -11.18 -34.39 19.36
C LEU A 67 -11.46 -35.77 20.00
N GLY A 68 -10.91 -36.85 19.47
CA GLY A 68 -11.07 -38.20 20.03
C GLY A 68 -12.45 -38.82 19.77
N PRO A 69 -12.94 -39.71 20.67
CA PRO A 69 -14.20 -40.42 20.50
C PRO A 69 -15.43 -39.50 20.41
N VAL A 70 -16.46 -39.96 19.70
CA VAL A 70 -17.75 -39.26 19.62
C VAL A 70 -18.45 -39.31 20.98
N THR A 71 -18.79 -38.15 21.51
CA THR A 71 -19.49 -37.99 22.81
C THR A 71 -20.55 -36.90 22.71
N ARG A 72 -21.38 -36.72 23.74
CA ARG A 72 -22.31 -35.57 23.79
C ARG A 72 -21.58 -34.22 23.77
N LYS A 73 -20.38 -34.15 24.37
CA LYS A 73 -19.54 -32.95 24.38
C LYS A 73 -18.86 -32.71 23.03
N HIS A 74 -18.43 -33.79 22.37
CA HIS A 74 -17.77 -33.77 21.07
C HIS A 74 -18.60 -34.61 20.07
N PRO A 75 -19.75 -34.09 19.61
CA PRO A 75 -20.62 -34.81 18.69
C PRO A 75 -19.89 -35.07 17.37
N LEU A 76 -20.39 -36.02 16.56
CA LEU A 76 -19.80 -36.35 15.27
C LEU A 76 -19.64 -35.11 14.37
N VAL A 77 -20.59 -34.18 14.47
CA VAL A 77 -20.61 -32.91 13.75
C VAL A 77 -21.16 -31.84 14.67
N THR A 78 -20.61 -30.63 14.58
CA THR A 78 -21.09 -29.44 15.29
C THR A 78 -22.58 -29.22 15.05
N ARG A 79 -23.32 -28.78 16.07
CA ARG A 79 -24.73 -28.41 15.92
C ARG A 79 -24.81 -27.13 15.08
N TYR A 80 -25.64 -27.14 14.04
CA TYR A 80 -25.85 -25.98 13.15
C TYR A 80 -26.96 -25.06 13.66
N PHE A 81 -27.81 -25.58 14.55
CA PHE A 81 -28.94 -24.87 15.12
C PHE A 81 -28.99 -25.14 16.63
N THR A 82 -29.38 -24.12 17.38
CA THR A 82 -29.68 -24.22 18.81
C THR A 82 -31.12 -23.78 19.07
N PHE A 83 -31.72 -24.34 20.11
CA PHE A 83 -33.08 -24.02 20.52
C PHE A 83 -33.22 -24.16 22.05
N PRO A 84 -34.13 -23.41 22.67
CA PRO A 84 -34.24 -23.30 24.13
C PRO A 84 -35.09 -24.42 24.77
N PHE A 85 -35.64 -25.34 23.98
CA PHE A 85 -36.47 -26.45 24.47
C PHE A 85 -35.62 -27.62 24.96
N GLU A 86 -36.14 -28.42 25.89
CA GLU A 86 -35.50 -29.67 26.33
C GLU A 86 -35.32 -30.66 25.16
N ASP A 87 -34.39 -31.61 25.30
CA ASP A 87 -34.19 -32.69 24.32
C ASP A 87 -35.50 -33.49 24.20
N ILE A 88 -36.17 -33.38 23.05
CA ILE A 88 -37.43 -34.05 22.74
C ILE A 88 -37.24 -35.05 21.60
N SER A 89 -38.25 -35.87 21.30
CA SER A 89 -38.18 -36.81 20.17
C SER A 89 -38.13 -36.07 18.83
N LEU A 90 -37.48 -36.65 17.83
CA LEU A 90 -37.39 -36.09 16.47
C LEU A 90 -38.77 -35.71 15.90
N SER A 91 -39.77 -36.58 16.07
CA SER A 91 -41.15 -36.33 15.64
C SER A 91 -41.78 -35.08 16.29
N ALA A 92 -41.41 -34.80 17.55
CA ALA A 92 -41.87 -33.62 18.25
C ALA A 92 -41.11 -32.37 17.74
N GLU A 93 -39.80 -32.45 17.48
CA GLU A 93 -39.01 -31.36 16.87
C GLU A 93 -39.54 -30.97 15.49
N GLU A 94 -39.80 -31.94 14.61
CA GLU A 94 -40.32 -31.71 13.25
C GLU A 94 -41.65 -30.94 13.29
N SER A 95 -42.53 -31.29 14.21
CA SER A 95 -43.81 -30.59 14.38
C SER A 95 -43.62 -29.11 14.75
N MET A 96 -42.52 -28.74 15.42
CA MET A 96 -42.26 -27.36 15.84
C MET A 96 -41.83 -26.46 14.69
N ILE A 97 -41.20 -27.01 13.64
CA ILE A 97 -40.79 -26.25 12.44
C ILE A 97 -42.02 -25.64 11.76
N HIS A 98 -43.17 -26.32 11.82
CA HIS A 98 -44.42 -25.87 11.23
C HIS A 98 -45.21 -24.89 12.12
N VAL A 99 -44.76 -24.63 13.35
CA VAL A 99 -45.42 -23.71 14.29
C VAL A 99 -44.60 -22.41 14.37
N PRO A 100 -45.06 -21.29 13.79
CA PRO A 100 -44.27 -20.06 13.69
C PRO A 100 -43.68 -19.57 15.02
N ASN A 101 -44.46 -19.64 16.10
CA ASN A 101 -44.06 -19.18 17.44
C ASN A 101 -43.03 -20.11 18.13
N LYS A 102 -42.80 -21.31 17.59
CA LYS A 102 -41.75 -22.23 18.05
C LYS A 102 -40.57 -22.25 17.09
N ALA A 103 -40.83 -22.25 15.80
CA ALA A 103 -39.82 -22.21 14.74
C ALA A 103 -38.90 -20.98 14.86
N CYS A 104 -39.40 -19.84 15.34
CA CYS A 104 -38.57 -18.64 15.55
C CYS A 104 -37.45 -18.82 16.60
N PHE A 105 -37.51 -19.87 17.42
CA PHE A 105 -36.47 -20.20 18.40
C PHE A 105 -35.47 -21.24 17.90
N LEU A 106 -35.62 -21.74 16.67
CA LEU A 106 -34.63 -22.57 15.99
C LEU A 106 -33.56 -21.64 15.39
N MET A 107 -32.58 -21.29 16.19
CA MET A 107 -31.59 -20.28 15.85
C MET A 107 -30.40 -20.90 15.11
N ALA A 108 -30.12 -20.40 13.91
CA ALA A 108 -28.98 -20.83 13.12
C ALA A 108 -27.66 -20.29 13.69
N HIS A 109 -26.65 -21.14 13.74
CA HIS A 109 -25.31 -20.74 14.09
C HIS A 109 -24.61 -20.02 12.94
N ASN A 110 -23.68 -19.13 13.28
CA ASN A 110 -22.83 -18.46 12.30
C ASN A 110 -21.60 -19.33 11.98
N GLY A 111 -20.79 -18.86 11.03
CA GLY A 111 -19.58 -19.54 10.58
C GLY A 111 -19.06 -18.89 9.32
N TRP A 112 -18.26 -19.64 8.59
CA TRP A 112 -17.73 -19.22 7.30
C TRP A 112 -17.80 -20.37 6.28
N VAL A 113 -17.82 -20.02 5.00
CA VAL A 113 -17.91 -20.97 3.89
C VAL A 113 -16.67 -20.79 3.01
N MET A 114 -16.00 -21.89 2.68
CA MET A 114 -14.82 -21.88 1.83
C MET A 114 -15.14 -21.32 0.44
N GLY A 115 -14.47 -20.22 0.06
CA GLY A 115 -14.56 -19.64 -1.29
C GLY A 115 -15.93 -19.06 -1.66
N ASP A 116 -16.76 -18.73 -0.68
CA ASP A 116 -18.07 -18.11 -0.91
C ASP A 116 -17.94 -16.61 -1.25
N ASP A 117 -18.98 -16.06 -1.88
CA ASP A 117 -19.08 -14.64 -2.13
C ASP A 117 -19.30 -13.88 -0.82
N PRO A 118 -18.36 -13.02 -0.38
CA PRO A 118 -18.47 -12.28 0.88
C PRO A 118 -19.69 -11.34 0.92
N LEU A 119 -20.21 -10.91 -0.24
CA LEU A 119 -21.41 -10.07 -0.29
C LEU A 119 -22.71 -10.86 -0.10
N ARG A 120 -22.66 -12.19 -0.24
CA ARG A 120 -23.82 -13.05 -0.13
C ARG A 120 -23.99 -13.54 1.30
N ASN A 121 -25.15 -13.26 1.88
CA ASN A 121 -25.52 -13.86 3.15
C ASN A 121 -25.95 -15.32 2.94
N PHE A 122 -25.09 -16.27 3.30
CA PHE A 122 -25.37 -17.71 3.18
C PHE A 122 -26.58 -18.22 3.98
N ALA A 123 -27.15 -17.41 4.88
CA ALA A 123 -28.35 -17.75 5.63
C ALA A 123 -29.65 -17.21 5.00
N GLU A 124 -29.57 -16.47 3.90
CA GLU A 124 -30.74 -15.93 3.21
C GLU A 124 -31.38 -16.93 2.23
N PRO A 125 -32.67 -16.75 1.87
CA PRO A 125 -33.33 -17.56 0.86
C PRO A 125 -32.54 -17.59 -0.46
N GLY A 126 -32.41 -18.78 -1.05
CA GLY A 126 -31.58 -19.00 -2.25
C GLY A 126 -30.19 -19.57 -1.96
N SER A 127 -29.82 -19.69 -0.68
CA SER A 127 -28.64 -20.43 -0.24
C SER A 127 -29.02 -21.80 0.33
N ASP A 128 -28.28 -22.83 -0.08
CA ASP A 128 -28.43 -24.21 0.42
C ASP A 128 -27.30 -24.61 1.38
N VAL A 129 -26.48 -23.67 1.85
CA VAL A 129 -25.26 -23.92 2.64
C VAL A 129 -25.54 -24.78 3.88
N TYR A 130 -26.59 -24.45 4.65
CA TYR A 130 -26.99 -25.23 5.83
C TYR A 130 -27.46 -26.64 5.47
N LEU A 131 -28.19 -26.79 4.35
CA LEU A 131 -28.70 -28.08 3.87
C LEU A 131 -27.56 -28.99 3.41
N ARG A 132 -26.62 -28.42 2.64
CA ARG A 132 -25.44 -29.11 2.09
C ARG A 132 -24.28 -29.23 3.07
N ARG A 133 -24.43 -28.73 4.30
CA ARG A 133 -23.39 -28.78 5.35
C ARG A 133 -22.07 -28.11 4.94
N GLU A 134 -22.14 -27.11 4.07
CA GLU A 134 -20.98 -26.38 3.54
C GLU A 134 -20.38 -25.38 4.55
N LEU A 135 -21.13 -25.07 5.63
CA LEU A 135 -20.72 -24.12 6.66
C LEU A 135 -19.72 -24.74 7.65
N ILE A 136 -18.57 -24.09 7.82
CA ILE A 136 -17.70 -24.32 8.96
C ILE A 136 -18.30 -23.56 10.14
N CYS A 137 -19.11 -24.30 10.90
CA CYS A 137 -20.04 -23.77 11.90
C CYS A 137 -19.35 -23.47 13.23
N TRP A 138 -19.64 -22.29 13.80
CA TRP A 138 -19.25 -21.91 15.16
C TRP A 138 -20.37 -22.26 16.13
N GLY A 139 -20.22 -23.39 16.82
CA GLY A 139 -21.26 -23.95 17.70
C GLY A 139 -21.60 -23.11 18.95
N ASP A 140 -20.83 -22.06 19.21
CA ASP A 140 -20.96 -21.13 20.33
C ASP A 140 -21.66 -19.80 19.94
N SER A 141 -21.95 -19.59 18.65
CA SER A 141 -22.33 -18.29 18.11
C SER A 141 -23.58 -18.38 17.23
N VAL A 142 -24.65 -17.68 17.63
CA VAL A 142 -25.88 -17.53 16.83
C VAL A 142 -25.73 -16.40 15.81
N LYS A 143 -26.15 -16.65 14.55
CA LYS A 143 -26.12 -15.63 13.49
C LYS A 143 -27.25 -14.62 13.68
N LEU A 144 -26.90 -13.34 13.70
CA LEU A 144 -27.85 -12.23 13.86
C LEU A 144 -28.50 -11.86 12.52
N ARG A 145 -29.85 -11.90 12.46
CA ARG A 145 -30.61 -11.59 11.24
C ARG A 145 -31.15 -10.16 11.27
N TYR A 146 -30.37 -9.21 10.74
CA TYR A 146 -30.74 -7.79 10.68
C TYR A 146 -31.86 -7.48 9.69
N GLY A 147 -31.92 -8.18 8.56
CA GLY A 147 -32.79 -7.81 7.43
C GLY A 147 -32.20 -6.67 6.59
N LYS A 148 -33.02 -6.05 5.75
CA LYS A 148 -32.63 -4.98 4.84
C LYS A 148 -32.65 -3.60 5.51
N LYS A 149 -33.47 -3.44 6.54
CA LYS A 149 -33.69 -2.16 7.23
C LYS A 149 -34.04 -2.35 8.71
N PRO A 150 -33.95 -1.30 9.56
CA PRO A 150 -34.24 -1.41 10.98
C PRO A 150 -35.61 -2.00 11.31
N GLU A 151 -36.63 -1.76 10.47
CA GLU A 151 -37.99 -2.25 10.69
C GLU A 151 -38.12 -3.77 10.58
N ASP A 152 -37.18 -4.45 9.92
CA ASP A 152 -37.22 -5.90 9.75
C ASP A 152 -36.87 -6.65 11.05
N CYS A 153 -36.07 -6.02 11.93
CA CYS A 153 -35.78 -6.52 13.28
C CYS A 153 -35.50 -5.37 14.28
N PRO A 154 -36.52 -4.59 14.68
CA PRO A 154 -36.32 -3.32 15.39
C PRO A 154 -35.50 -3.44 16.67
N TYR A 155 -35.74 -4.51 17.44
CA TYR A 155 -35.00 -4.77 18.68
C TYR A 155 -33.50 -4.96 18.43
N LEU A 156 -33.12 -5.79 17.46
CA LEU A 156 -31.72 -6.10 17.17
C LEU A 156 -30.96 -4.83 16.74
N TRP A 157 -31.54 -4.05 15.83
CA TRP A 157 -30.94 -2.80 15.37
C TRP A 157 -30.77 -1.78 16.51
N ALA A 158 -31.80 -1.62 17.36
CA ALA A 158 -31.72 -0.72 18.51
C ALA A 158 -30.68 -1.19 19.55
N HIS A 159 -30.65 -2.49 19.84
CA HIS A 159 -29.70 -3.08 20.77
C HIS A 159 -28.25 -2.90 20.29
N MET A 160 -27.99 -3.25 19.03
CA MET A 160 -26.64 -3.15 18.46
C MET A 160 -26.19 -1.71 18.28
N LYS A 161 -27.10 -0.80 17.90
CA LYS A 161 -26.80 0.63 17.89
C LYS A 161 -26.38 1.11 19.28
N LYS A 162 -27.12 0.73 20.33
CA LYS A 162 -26.78 1.11 21.70
C LYS A 162 -25.43 0.55 22.14
N TYR A 163 -25.15 -0.71 21.80
CA TYR A 163 -23.85 -1.33 22.02
C TYR A 163 -22.73 -0.54 21.33
N THR A 164 -22.90 -0.21 20.05
CA THR A 164 -21.93 0.56 19.27
C THR A 164 -21.71 1.97 19.86
N GLU A 165 -22.78 2.64 20.30
CA GLU A 165 -22.68 3.94 20.97
C GLU A 165 -21.92 3.87 22.29
N ILE A 166 -22.16 2.82 23.10
CA ILE A 166 -21.42 2.56 24.34
C ILE A 166 -19.93 2.38 24.00
N THR A 167 -19.60 1.54 23.02
CA THR A 167 -18.21 1.33 22.58
C THR A 167 -17.56 2.65 22.15
N ALA A 168 -18.22 3.44 21.31
CA ALA A 168 -17.71 4.72 20.84
C ALA A 168 -17.54 5.78 21.94
N THR A 169 -18.29 5.66 23.04
CA THR A 169 -18.17 6.56 24.21
C THR A 169 -16.85 6.35 24.95
N TYR A 170 -16.36 5.10 25.01
CA TYR A 170 -15.18 4.75 25.82
C TYR A 170 -13.89 4.57 25.00
N PHE A 171 -13.99 4.20 23.72
CA PHE A 171 -12.84 3.87 22.89
C PHE A 171 -12.63 4.85 21.73
N GLN A 172 -11.37 5.12 21.38
CA GLN A 172 -10.99 5.99 20.26
C GLN A 172 -11.07 5.28 18.90
N GLY A 173 -11.28 3.96 18.90
CA GLY A 173 -11.37 3.17 17.69
C GLY A 173 -12.01 1.81 17.90
N VAL A 174 -12.30 1.13 16.79
CA VAL A 174 -12.92 -0.20 16.76
C VAL A 174 -12.19 -1.11 15.78
N ARG A 175 -12.07 -2.39 16.13
CA ARG A 175 -11.63 -3.47 15.23
C ARG A 175 -12.85 -4.24 14.74
N LEU A 176 -13.10 -4.24 13.44
CA LEU A 176 -14.15 -5.03 12.79
C LEU A 176 -13.60 -6.41 12.47
N ASP A 177 -14.05 -7.39 13.23
CA ASP A 177 -13.77 -8.81 13.02
C ASP A 177 -14.58 -9.34 11.83
N ASN A 178 -13.96 -10.12 10.95
CA ASN A 178 -14.63 -10.72 9.79
C ASN A 178 -15.53 -9.72 9.01
N CYS A 179 -15.01 -8.53 8.74
CA CYS A 179 -15.77 -7.39 8.21
C CYS A 179 -16.48 -7.73 6.88
N HIS A 180 -15.81 -8.54 6.05
CA HIS A 180 -16.31 -9.02 4.77
C HIS A 180 -17.58 -9.88 4.90
N SER A 181 -17.85 -10.48 6.07
CA SER A 181 -19.07 -11.26 6.34
C SER A 181 -20.20 -10.44 6.97
N THR A 182 -19.99 -9.14 7.18
CA THR A 182 -21.00 -8.23 7.73
C THR A 182 -21.69 -7.48 6.60
N PRO A 183 -23.04 -7.49 6.50
CA PRO A 183 -23.73 -6.73 5.47
C PRO A 183 -23.38 -5.24 5.53
N LEU A 184 -23.00 -4.67 4.37
CA LEU A 184 -22.50 -3.29 4.27
C LEU A 184 -23.44 -2.26 4.90
N HIS A 185 -24.75 -2.35 4.65
CA HIS A 185 -25.73 -1.40 5.18
C HIS A 185 -25.86 -1.45 6.70
N VAL A 186 -25.60 -2.61 7.32
CA VAL A 186 -25.60 -2.76 8.77
C VAL A 186 -24.35 -2.10 9.34
N ALA A 187 -23.17 -2.44 8.82
CA ALA A 187 -21.91 -1.88 9.28
C ALA A 187 -21.87 -0.36 9.13
N GLU A 188 -22.33 0.17 7.99
CA GLU A 188 -22.43 1.60 7.70
C GLU A 188 -23.30 2.32 8.73
N TYR A 189 -24.51 1.82 8.99
CA TYR A 189 -25.42 2.42 9.98
C TYR A 189 -24.82 2.44 11.39
N MET A 190 -24.14 1.37 11.81
CA MET A 190 -23.54 1.29 13.14
C MET A 190 -22.33 2.21 13.26
N LEU A 191 -21.45 2.25 12.26
CA LEU A 191 -20.29 3.13 12.26
C LEU A 191 -20.70 4.62 12.19
N ASP A 192 -21.76 4.96 11.47
CA ASP A 192 -22.30 6.31 11.46
C ASP A 192 -22.84 6.73 12.83
N ALA A 193 -23.49 5.81 13.54
CA ALA A 193 -23.91 6.06 14.93
C ALA A 193 -22.70 6.28 15.84
N ALA A 194 -21.63 5.49 15.68
CA ALA A 194 -20.39 5.65 16.42
C ALA A 194 -19.72 7.01 16.13
N ARG A 195 -19.61 7.40 14.86
CA ARG A 195 -18.95 8.65 14.43
C ARG A 195 -19.69 9.91 14.85
N LYS A 196 -21.00 9.84 15.03
CA LYS A 196 -21.77 10.96 15.62
C LYS A 196 -21.34 11.26 17.06
N LEU A 197 -20.89 10.26 17.81
CA LEU A 197 -20.36 10.42 19.16
C LEU A 197 -18.85 10.65 19.18
N GLN A 198 -18.13 10.01 18.26
CA GLN A 198 -16.67 10.10 18.13
C GLN A 198 -16.29 10.44 16.67
N PRO A 199 -16.24 11.73 16.28
CA PRO A 199 -15.94 12.13 14.90
C PRO A 199 -14.59 11.63 14.38
N ASN A 200 -13.62 11.43 15.29
CA ASN A 200 -12.27 10.95 14.96
C ASN A 200 -12.11 9.44 15.21
N LEU A 201 -13.19 8.66 15.12
CA LEU A 201 -13.17 7.22 15.37
C LEU A 201 -12.23 6.51 14.39
N TYR A 202 -11.18 5.89 14.92
CA TYR A 202 -10.26 5.06 14.14
C TYR A 202 -10.85 3.67 13.90
N VAL A 203 -11.05 3.28 12.64
CA VAL A 203 -11.67 2.01 12.28
C VAL A 203 -10.64 1.09 11.65
N VAL A 204 -10.42 -0.07 12.24
CA VAL A 204 -9.55 -1.12 11.72
C VAL A 204 -10.41 -2.30 11.30
N ALA A 205 -10.15 -2.89 10.13
CA ALA A 205 -10.91 -4.05 9.68
C ALA A 205 -10.03 -5.24 9.30
N GLU A 206 -10.45 -6.42 9.74
CA GLU A 206 -10.05 -7.69 9.14
C GLU A 206 -10.91 -7.93 7.89
N LEU A 207 -10.31 -7.73 6.72
CA LEU A 207 -11.02 -7.72 5.45
C LEU A 207 -10.22 -8.51 4.41
N PHE A 208 -10.81 -9.63 3.99
CA PHE A 208 -10.24 -10.57 3.02
C PHE A 208 -11.32 -10.95 2.02
N THR A 209 -11.60 -10.08 1.05
CA THR A 209 -12.66 -10.34 0.07
C THR A 209 -12.18 -11.14 -1.14
N GLY A 210 -10.87 -11.38 -1.25
CA GLY A 210 -10.25 -12.00 -2.43
C GLY A 210 -10.10 -11.07 -3.63
N SER A 211 -10.56 -9.81 -3.55
CA SER A 211 -10.44 -8.81 -4.60
C SER A 211 -10.13 -7.43 -4.03
N GLU A 212 -9.07 -6.79 -4.52
CA GLU A 212 -8.70 -5.42 -4.10
C GLU A 212 -9.80 -4.41 -4.45
N ASP A 213 -10.51 -4.60 -5.56
CA ASP A 213 -11.65 -3.76 -5.93
C ASP A 213 -12.80 -3.87 -4.92
N LEU A 214 -13.07 -5.08 -4.44
CA LEU A 214 -14.12 -5.29 -3.45
C LEU A 214 -13.71 -4.77 -2.08
N ASP A 215 -12.44 -4.94 -1.69
CA ASP A 215 -11.88 -4.31 -0.49
C ASP A 215 -12.07 -2.78 -0.54
N ASN A 216 -11.83 -2.16 -1.70
CA ASN A 216 -12.00 -0.70 -1.88
C ASN A 216 -13.45 -0.26 -1.69
N VAL A 217 -14.45 -1.06 -2.07
CA VAL A 217 -15.86 -0.78 -1.81
C VAL A 217 -16.14 -0.72 -0.31
N PHE A 218 -15.66 -1.70 0.45
CA PHE A 218 -15.82 -1.73 1.91
C PHE A 218 -15.09 -0.55 2.56
N VAL A 219 -13.84 -0.29 2.19
CA VAL A 219 -13.04 0.81 2.74
C VAL A 219 -13.73 2.15 2.52
N THR A 220 -14.18 2.41 1.29
CA THR A 220 -14.78 3.70 0.91
C THR A 220 -16.13 3.90 1.57
N ARG A 221 -17.01 2.88 1.56
CA ARG A 221 -18.36 3.01 2.13
C ARG A 221 -18.35 3.05 3.65
N LEU A 222 -17.55 2.20 4.28
CA LEU A 222 -17.51 2.11 5.73
C LEU A 222 -16.60 3.17 6.35
N GLY A 223 -15.77 3.85 5.57
CA GLY A 223 -14.78 4.81 6.05
C GLY A 223 -13.70 4.13 6.91
N ILE A 224 -13.23 2.95 6.49
CA ILE A 224 -12.22 2.20 7.24
C ILE A 224 -10.90 2.98 7.21
N SER A 225 -10.31 3.18 8.38
CA SER A 225 -9.04 3.89 8.52
C SER A 225 -7.84 3.02 8.17
N SER A 226 -7.86 1.75 8.58
CA SER A 226 -6.78 0.80 8.30
C SER A 226 -7.26 -0.63 8.06
N LEU A 227 -6.62 -1.32 7.12
CA LEU A 227 -6.79 -2.76 6.92
C LEU A 227 -5.72 -3.54 7.69
N ILE A 228 -6.12 -4.60 8.37
CA ILE A 228 -5.18 -5.51 9.01
C ILE A 228 -4.41 -6.26 7.93
N ARG A 229 -3.08 -6.28 8.07
CA ARG A 229 -2.15 -7.08 7.28
C ARG A 229 -1.29 -7.90 8.22
N GLU A 230 -1.02 -9.14 7.89
CA GLU A 230 -0.37 -10.09 8.80
C GLU A 230 0.98 -10.51 8.25
N ALA A 231 2.07 -10.29 9.00
CA ALA A 231 3.40 -10.73 8.60
C ALA A 231 3.49 -12.26 8.55
N MET A 232 2.72 -12.96 9.39
CA MET A 232 2.59 -14.42 9.40
C MET A 232 2.05 -15.00 8.08
N SER A 233 1.42 -14.19 7.22
CA SER A 233 1.00 -14.64 5.88
C SER A 233 2.17 -14.84 4.90
N ALA A 234 3.34 -14.26 5.19
CA ALA A 234 4.54 -14.50 4.41
C ALA A 234 5.08 -15.91 4.65
N TYR A 235 5.34 -16.65 3.56
CA TYR A 235 5.91 -17.99 3.61
C TYR A 235 7.45 -18.00 3.64
N ASP A 236 8.08 -16.89 3.27
CA ASP A 236 9.53 -16.67 3.35
C ASP A 236 9.88 -15.18 3.60
N SER A 237 11.18 -14.91 3.74
CA SER A 237 11.72 -13.58 4.00
C SER A 237 11.39 -12.58 2.90
N HIS A 238 11.41 -13.03 1.64
CA HIS A 238 11.20 -12.17 0.47
C HIS A 238 9.76 -11.69 0.38
N GLU A 239 8.80 -12.58 0.68
CA GLU A 239 7.39 -12.21 0.79
C GLU A 239 7.14 -11.24 1.95
N GLU A 240 7.81 -11.42 3.10
CA GLU A 240 7.68 -10.47 4.20
C GLU A 240 8.21 -9.08 3.80
N GLY A 241 9.35 -9.04 3.09
CA GLY A 241 9.89 -7.81 2.48
C GLY A 241 8.95 -7.20 1.43
N ARG A 242 8.28 -8.01 0.60
CA ARG A 242 7.28 -7.55 -0.37
C ARG A 242 6.07 -6.90 0.29
N LEU A 243 5.62 -7.44 1.43
CA LEU A 243 4.55 -6.82 2.23
C LEU A 243 4.99 -5.43 2.74
N VAL A 244 6.23 -5.29 3.22
CA VAL A 244 6.78 -3.98 3.60
C VAL A 244 6.86 -3.04 2.40
N TYR A 245 7.32 -3.50 1.24
CA TYR A 245 7.36 -2.66 0.04
C TYR A 245 5.98 -2.15 -0.36
N ARG A 246 4.96 -3.02 -0.29
CA ARG A 246 3.58 -2.66 -0.68
C ARG A 246 2.89 -1.71 0.31
N TYR A 247 3.08 -1.92 1.61
CA TYR A 247 2.37 -1.19 2.65
C TYR A 247 3.22 -0.13 3.36
N GLY A 248 4.51 -0.09 3.09
CA GLY A 248 5.50 0.74 3.77
C GLY A 248 5.60 2.17 3.25
N GLY A 249 4.73 2.62 2.36
CA GLY A 249 4.68 4.01 1.89
C GLY A 249 5.34 4.24 0.53
N GLU A 250 5.75 5.49 0.28
CA GLU A 250 6.31 5.87 -1.03
C GLU A 250 7.76 5.40 -1.21
N PRO A 251 8.19 5.01 -2.42
CA PRO A 251 9.57 4.66 -2.71
C PRO A 251 10.59 5.77 -2.39
N VAL A 252 11.82 5.41 -2.00
CA VAL A 252 12.94 6.37 -1.94
C VAL A 252 13.18 6.98 -3.32
N GLY A 253 13.38 8.30 -3.38
CA GLY A 253 13.52 9.03 -4.65
C GLY A 253 12.21 9.38 -5.36
N SER A 254 11.06 9.16 -4.74
CA SER A 254 9.75 9.58 -5.27
C SER A 254 9.71 11.05 -5.66
N PHE A 255 8.92 11.40 -6.68
CA PHE A 255 8.78 12.80 -7.09
C PHE A 255 8.19 13.67 -5.98
N VAL A 256 8.53 14.96 -5.99
CA VAL A 256 7.92 15.92 -5.05
C VAL A 256 6.51 16.21 -5.53
N GLN A 257 5.52 15.85 -4.71
CA GLN A 257 4.13 16.13 -5.01
C GLN A 257 3.80 17.60 -4.72
N PRO A 258 2.99 18.27 -5.57
CA PRO A 258 2.61 19.66 -5.35
C PRO A 258 1.73 19.82 -4.11
N CYS A 259 1.81 20.97 -3.43
CA CYS A 259 1.00 21.27 -2.24
C CYS A 259 -0.51 21.24 -2.51
N LEU A 260 -0.92 21.54 -3.75
CA LEU A 260 -2.30 21.42 -4.21
C LEU A 260 -2.39 20.21 -5.15
N ARG A 261 -2.88 19.09 -4.62
CA ARG A 261 -3.04 17.84 -5.35
C ARG A 261 -4.53 17.57 -5.58
N PRO A 262 -4.94 17.09 -6.77
CA PRO A 262 -6.23 16.43 -6.92
C PRO A 262 -6.33 15.26 -5.93
N LEU A 263 -7.54 14.97 -5.45
CA LEU A 263 -7.77 13.75 -4.67
C LEU A 263 -7.53 12.55 -5.59
N MET A 264 -6.49 11.77 -5.30
CA MET A 264 -6.09 10.60 -6.08
C MET A 264 -6.39 9.32 -5.31
N PRO A 265 -6.76 8.22 -6.00
CA PRO A 265 -6.80 6.90 -5.38
C PRO A 265 -5.43 6.54 -4.77
N ALA A 266 -5.46 5.90 -3.61
CA ALA A 266 -4.27 5.40 -2.92
C ALA A 266 -4.59 4.05 -2.29
N ILE A 267 -3.55 3.25 -2.01
CA ILE A 267 -3.69 2.00 -1.29
C ILE A 267 -4.24 2.31 0.11
N ALA A 268 -5.24 1.53 0.55
CA ALA A 268 -5.79 1.66 1.89
C ALA A 268 -4.67 1.52 2.93
N HIS A 269 -4.66 2.42 3.92
CA HIS A 269 -3.63 2.40 4.96
C HIS A 269 -3.63 1.06 5.71
N ALA A 270 -2.45 0.57 6.05
CA ALA A 270 -2.28 -0.73 6.69
C ALA A 270 -2.07 -0.59 8.21
N LEU A 271 -2.66 -1.51 8.97
CA LEU A 271 -2.18 -1.89 10.30
C LEU A 271 -1.42 -3.20 10.13
N PHE A 272 -0.10 -3.12 10.04
CA PHE A 272 0.76 -4.27 9.82
C PHE A 272 1.08 -4.96 11.14
N MET A 273 0.47 -6.11 11.34
CA MET A 273 0.62 -6.93 12.53
C MET A 273 1.71 -7.96 12.30
N ASP A 274 2.71 -8.02 13.19
CA ASP A 274 3.68 -9.11 13.16
C ASP A 274 3.01 -10.47 13.45
N ILE A 275 2.06 -10.47 14.38
CA ILE A 275 1.17 -11.57 14.69
C ILE A 275 -0.21 -11.05 15.10
N THR A 276 -1.26 -11.70 14.59
CA THR A 276 -2.62 -11.54 15.08
C THR A 276 -2.98 -12.63 16.06
N HIS A 277 -4.00 -12.39 16.88
CA HIS A 277 -4.47 -13.35 17.86
C HIS A 277 -5.06 -14.66 17.29
N ASP A 278 -5.24 -14.74 15.97
CA ASP A 278 -5.72 -15.92 15.27
C ASP A 278 -4.60 -16.73 14.61
N ASN A 279 -3.41 -16.14 14.45
CA ASN A 279 -2.28 -16.85 13.85
C ASN A 279 -1.79 -17.99 14.76
N GLU A 280 -1.28 -19.04 14.11
CA GLU A 280 -0.54 -20.09 14.79
C GLU A 280 0.69 -19.52 15.51
N CYS A 281 1.16 -20.23 16.54
CA CYS A 281 2.35 -19.81 17.27
C CYS A 281 3.57 -19.71 16.33
N PRO A 282 4.23 -18.53 16.20
CA PRO A 282 5.34 -18.33 15.27
C PRO A 282 6.54 -19.21 15.59
N ILE A 283 6.71 -19.58 16.86
CA ILE A 283 7.79 -20.49 17.28
C ILE A 283 7.61 -21.89 16.68
N VAL A 284 6.35 -22.31 16.51
CA VAL A 284 5.98 -23.61 15.94
C VAL A 284 5.98 -23.54 14.41
N HIS A 285 5.37 -22.49 13.86
CA HIS A 285 5.23 -22.32 12.41
C HIS A 285 6.55 -21.94 11.72
N ARG A 286 7.39 -21.15 12.40
CA ARG A 286 8.70 -20.69 11.92
C ARG A 286 9.81 -21.13 12.87
N SER A 287 10.15 -20.27 13.81
CA SER A 287 11.25 -20.44 14.76
C SER A 287 11.17 -19.36 15.82
N ALA A 288 11.64 -19.66 17.04
CA ALA A 288 11.81 -18.63 18.07
C ALA A 288 12.87 -17.56 17.72
N TYR A 289 13.76 -17.86 16.77
CA TYR A 289 14.77 -16.92 16.30
C TYR A 289 14.20 -15.85 15.35
N ASP A 290 13.02 -16.08 14.78
CA ASP A 290 12.42 -15.18 13.78
C ASP A 290 11.70 -13.97 14.39
N ALA A 291 11.36 -14.04 15.68
CA ALA A 291 10.57 -13.01 16.33
C ALA A 291 11.21 -11.60 16.25
N LEU A 292 12.53 -11.53 16.48
CA LEU A 292 13.32 -10.29 16.39
C LEU A 292 13.38 -9.71 14.96
N PRO A 293 13.86 -10.46 13.94
CA PRO A 293 13.94 -9.95 12.57
C PRO A 293 12.56 -9.59 12.00
N SER A 294 11.53 -10.43 12.15
CA SER A 294 10.20 -10.09 11.63
C SER A 294 9.59 -8.86 12.28
N THR A 295 9.71 -8.71 13.61
CA THR A 295 9.28 -7.48 14.29
C THR A 295 10.00 -6.25 13.76
N THR A 296 11.29 -6.37 13.46
CA THR A 296 12.08 -5.26 12.90
C THR A 296 11.59 -4.89 11.51
N ILE A 297 11.41 -5.88 10.64
CA ILE A 297 10.90 -5.70 9.26
C ILE A 297 9.53 -5.00 9.30
N VAL A 298 8.58 -5.49 10.09
CA VAL A 298 7.25 -4.89 10.28
C VAL A 298 7.37 -3.47 10.84
N SER A 299 8.22 -3.27 11.85
CA SER A 299 8.42 -1.96 12.49
C SER A 299 9.11 -0.95 11.58
N MET A 300 9.69 -1.37 10.46
CA MET A 300 10.33 -0.55 9.43
C MET A 300 9.40 -0.22 8.25
N ALA A 301 8.18 -0.76 8.17
CA ALA A 301 7.16 -0.32 7.21
C ALA A 301 6.54 1.02 7.64
N CYS A 302 6.46 2.06 6.80
CA CYS A 302 5.85 3.35 7.18
C CYS A 302 4.32 3.30 7.22
N CYS A 303 3.78 2.44 8.07
CA CYS A 303 2.36 2.29 8.37
C CYS A 303 2.18 2.07 9.88
N ALA A 304 0.92 1.93 10.34
CA ALA A 304 0.68 1.54 11.72
C ALA A 304 1.15 0.10 11.93
N SER A 305 1.76 -0.20 13.07
CA SER A 305 2.15 -1.56 13.45
C SER A 305 1.40 -2.03 14.69
N GLY A 306 1.26 -3.34 14.85
CA GLY A 306 0.66 -3.93 16.03
C GLY A 306 1.12 -5.36 16.26
N SER A 307 0.73 -5.92 17.41
CA SER A 307 1.10 -7.26 17.83
C SER A 307 0.19 -7.80 18.90
N THR A 308 0.17 -9.13 19.01
CA THR A 308 -0.54 -9.83 20.07
C THR A 308 0.40 -10.14 21.22
N LYS A 309 -0.02 -9.79 22.44
CA LYS A 309 0.69 -10.13 23.68
C LYS A 309 1.03 -11.62 23.72
N GLY A 310 2.24 -11.97 24.14
CA GLY A 310 2.78 -13.33 24.10
C GLY A 310 3.83 -13.52 22.99
N TYR A 311 3.78 -12.71 21.93
CA TYR A 311 4.79 -12.74 20.86
C TYR A 311 6.15 -12.27 21.37
N ASP A 312 6.21 -11.06 21.91
CA ASP A 312 7.43 -10.48 22.47
C ASP A 312 7.95 -11.30 23.66
N GLU A 313 7.06 -11.99 24.37
CA GLU A 313 7.46 -12.87 25.46
C GLU A 313 7.87 -14.29 25.02
N LEU A 314 7.90 -14.57 23.71
CA LEU A 314 8.26 -15.87 23.13
C LEU A 314 7.44 -17.03 23.70
N VAL A 315 6.11 -16.86 23.79
CA VAL A 315 5.19 -17.90 24.27
C VAL A 315 5.02 -18.98 23.19
N PRO A 316 5.40 -20.25 23.45
CA PRO A 316 5.49 -21.29 22.42
C PRO A 316 4.17 -22.01 22.13
N HIS A 317 3.04 -21.38 22.42
CA HIS A 317 1.73 -21.95 22.16
C HIS A 317 0.71 -20.84 21.93
N GLN A 318 -0.28 -21.11 21.07
CA GLN A 318 -1.38 -20.19 20.84
C GLN A 318 -2.31 -20.17 22.07
N PHE A 319 -2.90 -19.01 22.35
CA PHE A 319 -4.01 -18.90 23.27
C PHE A 319 -5.24 -19.51 22.62
N LEU A 320 -5.73 -20.64 23.12
CA LEU A 320 -7.03 -21.16 22.69
C LEU A 320 -8.10 -20.17 23.15
N LYS A 321 -8.79 -19.51 22.21
CA LYS A 321 -9.92 -18.61 22.47
C LYS A 321 -11.07 -19.30 23.22
N SER A 322 -11.11 -20.63 23.25
CA SER A 322 -12.22 -21.41 23.81
C SER A 322 -11.76 -22.54 24.73
N GLY A 323 -11.63 -22.24 26.02
CA GLY A 323 -11.73 -23.22 27.09
C GLY A 323 -13.12 -23.17 27.73
N PHE A 324 -14.19 -23.46 26.99
CA PHE A 324 -15.53 -23.56 27.59
C PHE A 324 -15.60 -24.84 28.44
N THR A 325 -15.77 -24.67 29.75
CA THR A 325 -16.24 -25.76 30.62
C THR A 325 -17.74 -25.96 30.42
N PRO A 326 -18.31 -27.16 30.70
CA PRO A 326 -19.72 -27.48 30.47
C PRO A 326 -20.74 -26.56 31.18
N ASN A 327 -20.29 -25.66 32.06
CA ASN A 327 -21.15 -24.81 32.89
C ASN A 327 -21.20 -23.34 32.42
N GLY A 328 -20.69 -23.01 31.23
CA GLY A 328 -20.80 -21.65 30.68
C GLY A 328 -20.04 -20.56 31.46
N ILE A 329 -19.18 -20.95 32.40
CA ILE A 329 -18.28 -20.02 33.09
C ILE A 329 -17.06 -19.85 32.20
N LEU A 330 -16.92 -18.66 31.60
CA LEU A 330 -15.61 -18.12 31.22
C LEU A 330 -14.74 -18.29 32.46
N GLN A 331 -13.76 -19.19 32.42
CA GLN A 331 -12.62 -19.01 33.31
C GLN A 331 -12.05 -17.65 32.90
N HIS A 332 -12.43 -16.61 33.65
CA HIS A 332 -11.56 -15.49 33.87
C HIS A 332 -10.29 -16.11 34.44
N HIS A 333 -9.39 -16.55 33.55
CA HIS A 333 -7.99 -16.51 33.87
C HIS A 333 -7.78 -15.05 34.22
N HIS A 334 -7.75 -14.76 35.53
CA HIS A 334 -7.12 -13.56 36.06
C HIS A 334 -5.91 -13.28 35.18
N PRO A 335 -5.68 -12.03 34.73
CA PRO A 335 -4.60 -11.73 33.80
C PRO A 335 -3.34 -12.36 34.36
N ALA A 336 -3.00 -13.53 33.81
CA ALA A 336 -1.97 -14.37 34.37
C ALA A 336 -0.74 -13.48 34.29
N LEU A 337 -0.14 -13.19 35.43
CA LEU A 337 1.08 -12.41 35.54
C LEU A 337 2.07 -13.05 34.56
N VAL A 338 2.21 -12.44 33.39
CA VAL A 338 3.21 -12.85 32.41
C VAL A 338 4.53 -12.58 33.12
N LYS A 339 5.23 -13.65 33.47
CA LYS A 339 6.58 -13.52 34.04
C LYS A 339 7.46 -12.98 32.92
N LEU A 340 7.63 -11.66 32.90
CA LEU A 340 8.39 -10.94 31.89
C LEU A 340 9.81 -11.49 31.84
N THR A 341 10.18 -12.10 30.71
CA THR A 341 11.58 -12.29 30.34
C THR A 341 12.11 -10.93 29.85
N PRO A 342 13.03 -10.25 30.56
CA PRO A 342 13.15 -8.79 30.45
C PRO A 342 13.80 -8.19 29.19
N LYS A 343 14.03 -8.93 28.10
CA LYS A 343 14.89 -8.40 26.99
C LYS A 343 14.24 -8.30 25.61
N VAL A 344 13.23 -9.10 25.27
CA VAL A 344 12.59 -9.03 23.94
C VAL A 344 11.50 -7.95 23.90
N ALA A 345 10.75 -7.78 24.99
CA ALA A 345 9.72 -6.74 25.13
C ALA A 345 10.22 -5.28 25.04
N LEU A 346 11.54 -5.04 25.07
CA LEU A 346 12.16 -3.71 24.93
C LEU A 346 12.49 -3.33 23.48
N LEU A 347 12.42 -4.27 22.52
CA LEU A 347 12.82 -4.02 21.13
C LEU A 347 11.83 -3.12 20.38
N ARG A 348 10.52 -3.22 20.66
CA ARG A 348 9.52 -2.40 19.98
C ARG A 348 9.64 -0.92 20.28
N PRO A 349 9.68 -0.47 21.55
CA PRO A 349 9.89 0.94 21.86
C PRO A 349 11.23 1.45 21.31
N GLY A 350 12.29 0.63 21.33
CA GLY A 350 13.59 0.97 20.73
C GLY A 350 13.48 1.20 19.22
N VAL A 351 13.05 0.21 18.44
CA VAL A 351 12.91 0.30 16.97
C VAL A 351 11.90 1.37 16.55
N LEU A 352 10.79 1.55 17.29
CA LEU A 352 9.80 2.60 17.04
C LEU A 352 10.31 4.00 17.41
N SER A 353 11.13 4.14 18.46
CA SER A 353 11.75 5.43 18.86
C SER A 353 12.91 5.83 17.95
N ILE A 354 13.60 4.87 17.34
CA ILE A 354 14.63 5.09 16.31
C ILE A 354 14.02 5.73 15.05
N GLY A 355 12.72 5.53 14.80
CA GLY A 355 12.01 5.91 13.59
C GLY A 355 11.45 7.34 13.52
N PHE A 356 11.60 8.21 14.54
CA PHE A 356 10.96 9.53 14.49
C PHE A 356 11.85 10.70 14.93
N THR A 357 12.43 11.38 13.94
CA THR A 357 12.26 12.84 13.88
C THR A 357 10.91 13.11 13.23
N LYS A 358 10.25 14.22 13.61
CA LYS A 358 8.95 14.70 13.10
C LYS A 358 8.98 15.05 11.59
N SER A 359 9.46 14.17 10.73
CA SER A 359 9.49 14.38 9.28
C SER A 359 8.18 13.87 8.68
N SER A 360 7.56 14.70 7.86
CA SER A 360 6.14 14.57 7.52
C SER A 360 5.78 13.39 6.62
N GLU A 361 6.71 12.77 5.89
CA GLU A 361 6.40 11.70 4.92
C GLU A 361 7.63 10.80 4.68
N PRO A 362 7.85 9.74 5.47
CA PRO A 362 9.00 8.84 5.28
C PRO A 362 8.82 7.97 4.02
N ARG A 363 9.92 7.76 3.30
CA ARG A 363 9.99 6.91 2.11
C ARG A 363 10.65 5.58 2.42
N VAL A 364 10.27 4.51 1.72
CA VAL A 364 10.78 3.15 1.95
C VAL A 364 11.47 2.59 0.72
N TYR A 365 12.55 1.85 0.96
CA TYR A 365 13.18 0.98 -0.02
C TYR A 365 13.45 -0.37 0.64
N VAL A 366 13.15 -1.45 -0.08
CA VAL A 366 13.34 -2.83 0.40
C VAL A 366 14.32 -3.51 -0.53
N ASP A 367 15.35 -4.10 0.05
CA ASP A 367 16.38 -4.86 -0.65
C ASP A 367 16.36 -6.32 -0.17
N GLN A 368 16.25 -7.24 -1.12
CA GLN A 368 16.29 -8.68 -0.88
C GLN A 368 17.74 -9.13 -1.06
N VAL A 369 18.55 -8.90 -0.02
CA VAL A 369 20.01 -9.08 -0.04
C VAL A 369 20.41 -10.55 -0.27
N ASP A 370 19.68 -11.48 0.36
CA ASP A 370 19.83 -12.93 0.18
C ASP A 370 18.51 -13.63 0.54
N ALA A 371 18.40 -14.95 0.38
CA ALA A 371 17.20 -15.74 0.68
C ALA A 371 16.65 -15.51 2.11
N ASP A 372 17.54 -15.31 3.08
CA ASP A 372 17.21 -15.11 4.50
C ASP A 372 17.49 -13.69 5.00
N ILE A 373 17.84 -12.75 4.12
CA ILE A 373 18.29 -11.40 4.52
C ILE A 373 17.49 -10.34 3.77
N VAL A 374 16.79 -9.52 4.55
CA VAL A 374 16.02 -8.39 4.04
C VAL A 374 16.57 -7.12 4.66
N ALA A 375 16.91 -6.16 3.81
CA ALA A 375 17.22 -4.81 4.26
C ALA A 375 16.07 -3.85 3.95
N VAL A 376 15.71 -3.02 4.92
CA VAL A 376 14.66 -2.01 4.79
C VAL A 376 15.28 -0.66 5.11
N THR A 377 15.21 0.25 4.16
CA THR A 377 15.64 1.64 4.30
C THR A 377 14.43 2.53 4.49
N ARG A 378 14.38 3.27 5.60
CA ARG A 378 13.48 4.41 5.79
C ARG A 378 14.24 5.70 5.56
N HIS A 379 13.79 6.53 4.63
CA HIS A 379 14.45 7.77 4.24
C HIS A 379 13.56 8.98 4.53
N SER A 380 14.13 10.00 5.17
CA SER A 380 13.46 11.30 5.32
C SER A 380 13.80 12.23 4.15
N PRO A 381 12.86 12.57 3.26
CA PRO A 381 13.13 13.40 2.09
C PRO A 381 13.47 14.86 2.42
N SER A 382 13.17 15.34 3.63
CA SER A 382 13.45 16.72 4.04
C SER A 382 14.88 16.96 4.49
N ILE A 383 15.44 16.02 5.26
CA ILE A 383 16.79 16.14 5.85
C ILE A 383 17.79 15.16 5.22
N HIS A 384 17.32 14.26 4.36
CA HIS A 384 18.09 13.20 3.71
C HIS A 384 18.90 12.32 4.65
N GLN A 385 18.34 12.08 5.84
CA GLN A 385 18.82 11.06 6.75
C GLN A 385 17.99 9.79 6.55
N SER A 386 18.66 8.65 6.59
CA SER A 386 18.07 7.33 6.44
C SER A 386 18.34 6.47 7.68
N VAL A 387 17.42 5.56 7.96
CA VAL A 387 17.61 4.44 8.86
C VAL A 387 17.57 3.17 8.01
N VAL A 388 18.65 2.39 8.02
CA VAL A 388 18.77 1.15 7.25
C VAL A 388 18.82 -0.02 8.21
N SER A 389 17.77 -0.84 8.24
CA SER A 389 17.77 -2.09 9.01
C SER A 389 18.15 -3.25 8.10
N VAL A 390 19.07 -4.11 8.54
CA VAL A 390 19.37 -5.39 7.91
C VAL A 390 18.93 -6.49 8.87
N SER A 391 17.97 -7.30 8.43
CA SER A 391 17.36 -8.36 9.24
C SER A 391 17.66 -9.70 8.60
N ARG A 392 18.37 -10.56 9.34
CA ARG A 392 18.57 -11.96 8.95
C ARG A 392 17.52 -12.82 9.63
N THR A 393 16.50 -13.18 8.86
CA THR A 393 15.33 -13.93 9.31
C THR A 393 15.68 -15.37 9.66
N ALA A 394 14.75 -16.07 10.31
CA ALA A 394 14.89 -17.46 10.68
C ALA A 394 13.56 -18.20 10.51
N PHE A 395 13.00 -18.21 9.29
CA PHE A 395 11.73 -18.89 8.98
C PHE A 395 11.73 -20.39 9.30
N ARG A 396 12.91 -20.98 9.50
CA ARG A 396 13.11 -22.37 9.92
C ARG A 396 14.04 -22.39 11.13
N ASN A 397 13.96 -23.44 11.94
CA ASN A 397 14.83 -23.57 13.10
C ASN A 397 16.30 -23.75 12.67
N PRO A 398 17.22 -22.84 13.05
CA PRO A 398 18.63 -22.89 12.63
C PRO A 398 19.39 -24.13 13.13
N LYS A 399 18.86 -24.85 14.13
CA LYS A 399 19.47 -26.10 14.64
C LYS A 399 19.18 -27.31 13.76
N THR A 400 18.07 -27.29 13.03
CA THR A 400 17.58 -28.41 12.24
C THR A 400 17.59 -28.13 10.75
N SER A 401 17.85 -26.89 10.35
CA SER A 401 17.81 -26.43 8.97
C SER A 401 19.11 -25.74 8.59
N PHE A 402 19.49 -25.88 7.33
CA PHE A 402 20.69 -25.26 6.79
C PHE A 402 20.47 -23.75 6.57
N TYR A 403 21.46 -22.96 6.97
CA TYR A 403 21.58 -21.53 6.68
C TYR A 403 23.00 -21.29 6.17
N SER A 404 23.15 -20.49 5.10
CA SER A 404 24.48 -20.17 4.56
C SER A 404 25.37 -19.51 5.61
N LYS A 405 26.62 -19.90 5.73
CA LYS A 405 27.59 -19.16 6.57
C LYS A 405 28.13 -17.94 5.85
N GLU A 406 28.18 -17.99 4.54
CA GLU A 406 28.60 -16.88 3.69
C GLU A 406 27.43 -15.90 3.59
N VAL A 407 27.67 -14.68 4.08
CA VAL A 407 26.73 -13.58 3.98
C VAL A 407 27.30 -12.60 2.96
N PRO A 408 26.55 -12.22 1.92
CA PRO A 408 27.04 -11.28 0.93
C PRO A 408 27.34 -9.92 1.57
N GLN A 409 28.39 -9.26 1.07
CA GLN A 409 28.68 -7.87 1.43
C GLN A 409 27.52 -6.97 0.96
N MET A 410 27.27 -5.90 1.69
CA MET A 410 26.22 -4.93 1.36
C MET A 410 26.82 -3.55 1.13
N CYS A 411 26.32 -2.87 0.10
CA CYS A 411 26.66 -1.49 -0.21
C CYS A 411 25.58 -0.56 0.34
N ILE A 412 25.93 0.29 1.30
CA ILE A 412 25.03 1.31 1.84
C ILE A 412 25.39 2.67 1.22
N PRO A 413 24.50 3.29 0.42
CA PRO A 413 24.73 4.63 -0.12
C PRO A 413 24.71 5.67 1.00
N GLY A 414 25.78 6.46 1.11
CA GLY A 414 25.94 7.48 2.14
C GLY A 414 26.88 7.08 3.27
N LYS A 415 26.99 7.96 4.25
CA LYS A 415 27.88 7.80 5.41
C LYS A 415 27.09 7.22 6.58
N ILE A 416 27.49 6.05 7.08
CA ILE A 416 27.01 5.52 8.34
C ILE A 416 27.52 6.43 9.47
N GLU A 417 26.60 7.05 10.19
CA GLU A 417 26.87 7.92 11.34
C GLU A 417 27.06 7.09 12.61
N GLU A 418 26.21 6.08 12.80
CA GLU A 418 26.22 5.18 13.95
C GLU A 418 25.53 3.85 13.61
N VAL A 419 25.82 2.82 14.40
CA VAL A 419 24.99 1.63 14.54
C VAL A 419 24.00 1.91 15.66
N VAL A 420 22.75 2.16 15.30
CA VAL A 420 21.69 2.53 16.24
C VAL A 420 21.32 1.35 17.11
N LEU A 421 21.23 0.15 16.51
CA LEU A 421 20.89 -1.09 17.19
C LEU A 421 21.64 -2.25 16.54
N GLU A 422 22.27 -3.07 17.37
CA GLU A 422 22.79 -4.39 17.01
C GLU A 422 22.13 -5.39 17.97
N ALA A 423 21.34 -6.31 17.42
CA ALA A 423 20.58 -7.26 18.21
C ALA A 423 20.73 -8.69 17.65
N ARG A 424 20.96 -9.66 18.53
CA ARG A 424 21.09 -11.06 18.15
C ARG A 424 20.33 -11.97 19.10
N THR A 425 19.54 -12.87 18.55
CA THR A 425 18.91 -13.94 19.31
C THR A 425 19.95 -14.98 19.70
N VAL A 426 20.12 -15.21 21.00
CA VAL A 426 21.07 -16.19 21.56
C VAL A 426 20.40 -17.12 22.55
N GLU A 427 20.99 -18.29 22.71
CA GLU A 427 20.51 -19.25 23.70
C GLU A 427 21.23 -19.10 25.04
N ARG A 428 20.47 -19.31 26.12
CA ARG A 428 20.99 -19.41 27.47
C ARG A 428 20.90 -20.84 27.96
N ASN A 429 21.89 -21.25 28.74
CA ASN A 429 21.84 -22.51 29.47
C ASN A 429 20.82 -22.37 30.63
N THR A 430 19.59 -22.83 30.39
CA THR A 430 18.48 -22.81 31.36
C THR A 430 17.72 -24.12 31.28
N ALA A 431 16.83 -24.36 32.25
CA ALA A 431 15.95 -25.52 32.21
C ALA A 431 15.06 -25.49 30.94
N PRO A 432 14.71 -26.66 30.37
CA PRO A 432 13.83 -26.72 29.22
C PRO A 432 12.47 -26.09 29.53
N TYR A 433 11.82 -25.56 28.50
CA TYR A 433 10.49 -24.96 28.64
C TYR A 433 9.51 -25.93 29.30
N ARG A 434 8.86 -25.46 30.36
CA ARG A 434 7.72 -26.12 30.99
C ARG A 434 6.59 -25.11 31.11
N LYS A 435 5.42 -25.44 30.56
CA LYS A 435 4.22 -24.62 30.68
C LYS A 435 3.82 -24.51 32.16
N ASP A 436 3.76 -23.28 32.66
CA ASP A 436 3.30 -23.00 34.02
C ASP A 436 1.77 -23.14 34.10
N ALA A 437 1.27 -23.71 35.20
CA ALA A 437 -0.15 -24.01 35.35
C ALA A 437 -0.99 -22.77 35.72
N ASN A 438 -0.35 -21.76 36.32
CA ASN A 438 -1.01 -20.59 36.88
C ASN A 438 -0.63 -19.30 36.14
N SER A 439 0.38 -19.34 35.27
CA SER A 439 0.85 -18.20 34.51
C SER A 439 1.20 -18.55 33.08
N ILE A 440 1.10 -17.55 32.19
CA ILE A 440 1.61 -17.65 30.83
C ILE A 440 3.10 -17.33 30.90
N ASN A 441 3.94 -18.26 30.45
CA ASN A 441 5.38 -18.11 30.43
C ASN A 441 5.95 -18.38 29.03
N GLY A 442 6.99 -17.61 28.69
CA GLY A 442 7.78 -17.77 27.48
C GLY A 442 8.85 -18.85 27.58
N ILE A 443 9.54 -19.08 26.46
CA ILE A 443 10.73 -19.93 26.40
C ILE A 443 11.89 -19.29 27.19
N PRO A 444 12.43 -19.95 28.24
CA PRO A 444 13.48 -19.36 29.09
C PRO A 444 14.89 -19.45 28.49
N ASN A 445 15.14 -20.39 27.58
CA ASN A 445 16.46 -20.64 27.00
C ASN A 445 16.79 -19.72 25.82
N ILE A 446 15.92 -18.80 25.44
CA ILE A 446 16.15 -17.86 24.34
C ILE A 446 16.09 -16.43 24.89
N THR A 447 17.06 -15.61 24.50
CA THR A 447 17.14 -14.19 24.83
C THR A 447 17.66 -13.43 23.62
N VAL A 448 17.60 -12.11 23.68
CA VAL A 448 18.32 -11.24 22.75
C VAL A 448 19.49 -10.57 23.48
N GLU A 449 20.66 -10.54 22.82
CA GLU A 449 21.78 -9.66 23.12
C GLU A 449 21.59 -8.35 22.36
N ILE A 450 21.65 -7.22 23.05
CA ILE A 450 21.37 -5.89 22.49
C ILE A 450 22.55 -4.97 22.76
N ARG A 451 22.95 -4.20 21.75
CA ARG A 451 23.86 -3.06 21.85
C ARG A 451 23.24 -1.91 21.08
N GLU A 452 23.26 -0.70 21.64
CA GLU A 452 22.62 0.47 21.07
C GLU A 452 23.62 1.62 20.99
N HIS A 453 23.46 2.48 19.98
CA HIS A 453 24.24 3.70 19.78
C HIS A 453 25.76 3.47 19.87
N ILE A 454 26.26 2.52 19.07
CA ILE A 454 27.68 2.19 19.00
C ILE A 454 28.29 2.71 17.70
N GLN A 455 29.60 2.92 17.69
CA GLN A 455 30.32 3.25 16.47
C GLN A 455 30.51 2.01 15.59
N LEU A 456 30.66 2.21 14.27
CA LEU A 456 30.76 1.10 13.31
C LEU A 456 31.93 0.15 13.62
N ASN A 457 33.06 0.69 14.11
CA ASN A 457 34.25 -0.09 14.51
C ASN A 457 34.05 -0.89 15.80
N GLU A 458 33.04 -0.58 16.61
CA GLU A 458 32.70 -1.29 17.83
C GLU A 458 31.69 -2.41 17.59
N SER A 459 31.12 -2.48 16.39
CA SER A 459 30.17 -3.52 15.98
C SER A 459 30.78 -4.90 16.08
N LYS A 460 29.99 -5.87 16.54
CA LYS A 460 30.37 -7.30 16.50
C LYS A 460 29.74 -8.01 15.33
N ILE A 461 28.68 -7.46 14.73
CA ILE A 461 28.00 -8.07 13.57
C ILE A 461 28.66 -7.68 12.26
N VAL A 462 29.17 -6.45 12.13
CA VAL A 462 29.76 -5.96 10.88
C VAL A 462 31.17 -5.42 11.07
N LYS A 463 31.94 -5.47 9.99
CA LYS A 463 33.16 -4.68 9.81
C LYS A 463 33.05 -3.83 8.56
N GLN A 464 33.71 -2.68 8.59
CA GLN A 464 33.87 -1.85 7.41
C GLN A 464 34.87 -2.53 6.47
N ALA A 465 34.39 -2.95 5.29
CA ALA A 465 35.23 -3.58 4.27
C ALA A 465 35.95 -2.52 3.43
N GLY A 466 35.26 -1.41 3.11
CA GLY A 466 35.81 -0.34 2.29
C GLY A 466 34.88 0.85 2.15
N VAL A 467 35.39 1.88 1.46
CA VAL A 467 34.60 2.99 0.95
C VAL A 467 34.89 3.08 -0.54
N THR A 468 33.87 2.89 -1.35
CA THR A 468 33.97 2.98 -2.80
C THR A 468 33.27 4.24 -3.28
N THR A 469 33.97 5.02 -4.10
CA THR A 469 33.40 6.16 -4.81
C THR A 469 33.07 5.75 -6.25
N LYS A 470 31.82 5.36 -6.52
CA LYS A 470 31.36 4.95 -7.86
C LYS A 470 31.01 6.16 -8.77
N GLY A 471 31.86 7.18 -8.74
CA GLY A 471 31.69 8.43 -9.50
C GLY A 471 31.77 9.66 -8.60
N PRO A 472 31.60 10.87 -9.18
CA PRO A 472 31.59 12.10 -8.40
C PRO A 472 30.38 12.09 -7.44
N ASN A 473 30.66 12.11 -6.14
CA ASN A 473 29.68 12.26 -5.05
C ASN A 473 28.79 11.04 -4.73
N GLU A 474 29.13 9.84 -5.24
CA GLU A 474 28.55 8.58 -4.78
C GLU A 474 29.45 7.94 -3.72
N TYR A 475 29.33 8.42 -2.48
CA TYR A 475 29.98 7.80 -1.33
C TYR A 475 29.20 6.55 -0.94
N ILE A 476 29.79 5.38 -1.12
CA ILE A 476 29.18 4.08 -0.79
C ILE A 476 30.06 3.42 0.28
N GLN A 477 29.45 3.05 1.40
CA GLN A 477 30.13 2.25 2.41
C GLN A 477 29.83 0.78 2.18
N GLU A 478 30.90 0.01 2.01
CA GLU A 478 30.83 -1.44 1.87
C GLU A 478 30.97 -2.05 3.26
N ILE A 479 29.94 -2.77 3.68
CA ILE A 479 29.91 -3.49 4.97
C ILE A 479 30.03 -4.99 4.72
N GLU A 480 30.89 -5.63 5.50
CA GLU A 480 31.04 -7.07 5.57
C GLU A 480 30.43 -7.58 6.87
N PHE A 481 29.62 -8.63 6.78
CA PHE A 481 28.96 -9.23 7.92
C PHE A 481 29.82 -10.37 8.49
N GLU A 482 30.31 -10.20 9.71
CA GLU A 482 31.09 -11.24 10.40
C GLU A 482 30.22 -12.19 11.21
N ASN A 483 29.28 -11.65 12.00
CA ASN A 483 28.48 -12.42 12.96
C ASN A 483 26.98 -12.22 12.80
N LEU A 484 26.53 -11.95 11.57
CA LEU A 484 25.10 -11.88 11.25
C LEU A 484 24.51 -13.30 11.20
N SER A 485 24.21 -13.91 12.35
CA SER A 485 23.57 -15.24 12.43
C SER A 485 22.06 -15.17 12.19
N PRO A 486 21.38 -16.27 11.83
CA PRO A 486 19.91 -16.28 11.77
C PRO A 486 19.28 -15.78 13.07
N GLY A 487 18.26 -14.91 12.97
CA GLY A 487 17.67 -14.22 14.12
C GLY A 487 18.48 -13.03 14.62
N SER A 488 19.22 -12.36 13.72
CA SER A 488 19.99 -11.15 14.03
C SER A 488 19.49 -9.95 13.24
N VAL A 489 19.65 -8.78 13.81
CA VAL A 489 19.26 -7.49 13.25
C VAL A 489 20.38 -6.49 13.51
N ILE A 490 20.67 -5.66 12.52
CA ILE A 490 21.49 -4.46 12.69
C ILE A 490 20.82 -3.27 12.04
N ILE A 491 20.85 -2.11 12.68
CA ILE A 491 20.22 -0.87 12.22
C ILE A 491 21.27 0.23 12.19
N PHE A 492 21.42 0.86 11.03
CA PHE A 492 22.33 1.96 10.78
C PHE A 492 21.58 3.28 10.66
N ARG A 493 22.19 4.35 11.17
CA ARG A 493 21.81 5.72 10.81
C ARG A 493 22.76 6.18 9.72
N VAL A 494 22.20 6.66 8.62
CA VAL A 494 22.95 6.97 7.41
C VAL A 494 22.60 8.38 6.97
N SER A 495 23.61 9.23 6.76
CA SER A 495 23.45 10.52 6.10
C SER A 495 23.92 10.43 4.65
N LEU A 496 23.55 11.43 3.84
CA LEU A 496 24.26 11.64 2.59
C LEU A 496 25.75 11.89 2.83
N ASP A 497 26.55 11.73 1.77
CA ASP A 497 27.90 12.26 1.73
C ASP A 497 27.90 13.75 2.14
N PRO A 498 28.87 14.25 2.93
CA PRO A 498 28.89 15.65 3.37
C PRO A 498 28.82 16.66 2.22
N HIS A 499 29.46 16.38 1.08
CA HIS A 499 29.40 17.26 -0.07
C HIS A 499 28.01 17.24 -0.72
N ALA A 500 27.42 16.05 -0.89
CA ALA A 500 26.06 15.90 -1.40
C ALA A 500 25.01 16.53 -0.46
N GLN A 501 25.20 16.45 0.86
CA GLN A 501 24.33 17.05 1.86
C GLN A 501 24.33 18.57 1.76
N VAL A 502 25.51 19.18 1.58
CA VAL A 502 25.63 20.62 1.33
C VAL A 502 24.95 20.96 0.01
N ALA A 503 25.27 20.25 -1.08
CA ALA A 503 24.71 20.52 -2.41
C ALA A 503 23.17 20.46 -2.42
N VAL A 504 22.57 19.43 -1.82
CA VAL A 504 21.11 19.30 -1.75
C VAL A 504 20.50 20.37 -0.85
N GLY A 505 21.14 20.73 0.26
CA GLY A 505 20.66 21.80 1.14
C GLY A 505 20.62 23.16 0.43
N ILE A 506 21.66 23.48 -0.35
CA ILE A 506 21.72 24.70 -1.17
C ILE A 506 20.68 24.65 -2.29
N LEU A 507 20.58 23.52 -2.99
CA LEU A 507 19.59 23.33 -4.05
C LEU A 507 18.17 23.54 -3.51
N ARG A 508 17.85 22.95 -2.35
CA ARG A 508 16.57 23.14 -1.66
C ARG A 508 16.32 24.59 -1.30
N ASN A 509 17.34 25.31 -0.81
CA ASN A 509 17.23 26.75 -0.54
C ASN A 509 16.81 27.53 -1.80
N HIS A 510 17.43 27.24 -2.95
CA HIS A 510 17.01 27.86 -4.21
C HIS A 510 15.61 27.45 -4.66
N LEU A 511 15.20 26.20 -4.44
CA LEU A 511 13.84 25.73 -4.77
C LEU A 511 12.75 26.38 -3.90
N THR A 512 13.10 27.01 -2.76
CA THR A 512 12.13 27.75 -1.95
C THR A 512 11.46 28.90 -2.68
N GLN A 513 12.10 29.43 -3.74
CA GLN A 513 11.51 30.46 -4.60
C GLN A 513 10.27 29.98 -5.35
N PHE A 514 10.13 28.66 -5.55
CA PHE A 514 8.98 28.04 -6.22
C PHE A 514 7.99 27.45 -5.24
N SER A 515 8.46 26.88 -4.13
CA SER A 515 7.58 26.29 -3.11
C SER A 515 8.19 26.34 -1.70
N PRO A 516 7.42 26.77 -0.67
CA PRO A 516 7.89 26.80 0.71
C PRO A 516 8.19 25.41 1.29
N HIS A 517 7.72 24.32 0.65
CA HIS A 517 7.98 22.94 1.06
C HIS A 517 9.49 22.62 1.14
N PHE A 518 10.32 23.27 0.32
CA PHE A 518 11.77 23.04 0.31
C PHE A 518 12.52 23.73 1.46
N LYS A 519 11.85 24.53 2.29
CA LYS A 519 12.47 25.26 3.41
C LYS A 519 13.00 24.34 4.50
N SER A 520 12.38 23.18 4.70
CA SER A 520 12.89 22.19 5.66
C SER A 520 14.17 21.57 5.11
N GLY A 521 15.26 21.56 5.88
CA GLY A 521 16.56 21.05 5.44
C GLY A 521 17.30 21.91 4.41
N SER A 522 16.83 23.12 4.11
CA SER A 522 17.56 24.06 3.25
C SER A 522 18.77 24.67 3.97
N LEU A 523 19.85 24.93 3.24
CA LEU A 523 21.03 25.63 3.73
C LEU A 523 21.16 26.98 3.03
N ALA A 524 21.22 28.06 3.82
CA ALA A 524 21.45 29.40 3.30
C ALA A 524 22.89 29.53 2.76
N VAL A 525 23.06 30.33 1.71
CA VAL A 525 24.37 30.61 1.12
C VAL A 525 24.51 32.10 0.90
N ASP A 526 25.50 32.69 1.55
CA ASP A 526 25.78 34.14 1.43
C ASP A 526 26.38 34.51 0.06
N ASN A 527 27.08 33.56 -0.58
CA ASN A 527 27.78 33.73 -1.87
C ASN A 527 27.17 32.93 -3.04
N ALA A 528 25.86 32.66 -3.03
CA ALA A 528 25.22 32.00 -4.18
C ALA A 528 25.38 32.85 -5.45
N ASP A 529 25.48 32.19 -6.61
CA ASP A 529 25.54 32.87 -7.90
C ASP A 529 24.37 33.86 -8.01
N PRO A 530 24.62 35.15 -8.27
CA PRO A 530 23.58 36.16 -8.39
C PRO A 530 22.46 35.77 -9.35
N ILE A 531 22.76 34.95 -10.38
CA ILE A 531 21.76 34.49 -11.35
C ILE A 531 20.63 33.70 -10.67
N LEU A 532 20.91 32.99 -9.57
CA LEU A 532 19.94 32.14 -8.87
C LEU A 532 18.97 32.90 -7.95
N LYS A 533 19.13 34.22 -7.77
CA LYS A 533 18.30 35.03 -6.86
C LYS A 533 16.96 35.48 -7.46
N ILE A 534 16.92 35.73 -8.76
CA ILE A 534 15.71 36.18 -9.46
C ILE A 534 15.46 35.19 -10.61
N PRO A 535 14.36 34.43 -10.58
CA PRO A 535 14.07 33.46 -11.63
C PRO A 535 13.64 34.20 -12.91
N PHE A 536 14.54 34.18 -13.89
CA PHE A 536 14.40 34.65 -15.27
C PHE A 536 14.09 36.16 -15.45
N ALA A 537 14.82 36.82 -16.35
CA ALA A 537 14.53 38.19 -16.76
C ALA A 537 13.24 38.27 -17.60
N SER A 538 12.82 39.48 -17.98
CA SER A 538 11.66 39.71 -18.86
C SER A 538 11.89 39.16 -20.27
N LEU A 539 11.65 37.87 -20.46
CA LEU A 539 11.66 37.19 -21.76
C LEU A 539 10.48 37.65 -22.61
N THR A 540 10.71 37.89 -23.89
CA THR A 540 9.65 38.12 -24.88
C THR A 540 8.92 36.82 -25.22
N LEU A 541 7.70 36.92 -25.78
CA LEU A 541 6.96 35.75 -26.27
C LEU A 541 7.73 34.94 -27.32
N ALA A 542 8.54 35.59 -28.16
CA ALA A 542 9.41 34.90 -29.13
C ALA A 542 10.56 34.12 -28.48
N GLU A 543 11.16 34.66 -27.41
CA GLU A 543 12.19 33.94 -26.65
C GLU A 543 11.57 32.78 -25.86
N LEU A 544 10.34 32.94 -25.36
CA LEU A 544 9.60 31.86 -24.69
C LEU A 544 9.29 30.69 -25.64
N ASN A 545 9.08 30.93 -26.93
CA ASN A 545 8.99 29.84 -27.92
C ASN A 545 10.26 28.97 -27.92
N GLN A 546 11.44 29.61 -27.92
CA GLN A 546 12.72 28.89 -27.94
C GLN A 546 12.98 28.13 -26.62
N VAL A 547 12.59 28.70 -25.49
CA VAL A 547 12.77 28.07 -24.18
C VAL A 547 11.81 26.90 -23.97
N LEU A 548 10.53 27.07 -24.33
CA LEU A 548 9.47 26.11 -24.00
C LEU A 548 9.23 25.06 -25.09
N TYR A 549 9.37 25.39 -26.37
CA TYR A 549 8.86 24.56 -27.48
C TYR A 549 9.98 24.11 -28.43
N ARG A 550 10.03 24.64 -29.65
CA ARG A 550 10.90 24.18 -30.77
C ARG A 550 10.74 22.69 -31.09
N CYS A 551 10.04 22.39 -32.16
CA CYS A 551 10.01 21.04 -32.72
C CYS A 551 11.38 20.65 -33.32
N GLU A 552 11.54 19.39 -33.73
CA GLU A 552 12.80 18.87 -34.28
C GLU A 552 13.37 19.73 -35.41
N SER A 553 12.57 20.03 -36.43
CA SER A 553 13.01 20.80 -37.60
C SER A 553 13.39 22.23 -37.27
N GLU A 554 12.68 22.83 -36.32
CA GLU A 554 12.96 24.16 -35.80
C GLU A 554 14.29 24.18 -35.03
N GLU A 555 14.51 23.23 -34.12
CA GLU A 555 15.76 23.17 -33.36
C GLU A 555 16.97 22.84 -34.24
N GLN A 556 16.80 22.04 -35.30
CA GLN A 556 17.83 21.72 -36.29
C GLN A 556 18.29 22.94 -37.09
N GLU A 557 17.40 23.90 -37.37
CA GLU A 557 17.76 25.17 -38.03
C GLU A 557 18.89 25.89 -37.27
N ASP A 558 18.93 25.70 -35.96
CA ASP A 558 19.88 26.29 -35.05
C ASP A 558 21.10 25.40 -34.73
N GLY A 559 21.17 24.22 -35.37
CA GLY A 559 22.26 23.24 -35.18
C GLY A 559 22.05 22.27 -34.02
N GLY A 560 20.83 22.18 -33.48
CA GLY A 560 20.45 21.24 -32.41
C GLY A 560 19.53 20.11 -32.88
N GLY A 561 18.70 19.62 -31.96
CA GLY A 561 17.68 18.58 -32.19
C GLY A 561 16.95 18.25 -30.88
N CYS A 562 15.86 17.50 -30.95
CA CYS A 562 15.14 17.01 -29.76
C CYS A 562 15.91 15.87 -29.10
N TYR A 563 15.94 15.85 -27.78
CA TYR A 563 16.60 14.79 -27.03
C TYR A 563 15.91 13.44 -27.27
N ASN A 564 16.71 12.40 -27.57
CA ASN A 564 16.23 11.03 -27.68
C ASN A 564 16.43 10.28 -26.35
N ILE A 565 15.34 9.88 -25.70
CA ILE A 565 15.40 9.13 -24.45
C ILE A 565 15.67 7.65 -24.80
N PRO A 566 16.79 7.06 -24.33
CA PRO A 566 17.11 5.67 -24.62
C PRO A 566 15.99 4.72 -24.22
N ASN A 567 15.73 3.70 -25.04
CA ASN A 567 14.66 2.71 -24.84
C ASN A 567 13.24 3.29 -24.76
N TRP A 568 13.03 4.50 -25.28
CA TRP A 568 11.71 5.14 -25.34
C TRP A 568 11.54 5.91 -26.65
N LEU A 569 11.23 7.21 -26.59
CA LEU A 569 10.95 8.06 -27.74
C LEU A 569 11.73 9.39 -27.67
N PRO A 570 12.02 10.01 -28.83
CA PRO A 570 12.43 11.40 -28.88
C PRO A 570 11.35 12.34 -28.32
N LEU A 571 11.80 13.40 -27.66
CA LEU A 571 10.91 14.47 -27.22
C LEU A 571 10.22 15.13 -28.42
N LYS A 572 8.95 15.54 -28.24
CA LYS A 572 8.20 16.26 -29.28
C LYS A 572 8.66 17.71 -29.46
N TYR A 573 9.20 18.28 -28.40
CA TYR A 573 9.76 19.61 -28.33
C TYR A 573 11.13 19.54 -27.66
N ALA A 574 12.10 20.31 -28.16
CA ALA A 574 13.43 20.42 -27.58
C ALA A 574 13.42 21.21 -26.25
N GLY A 575 12.47 22.13 -26.12
CA GLY A 575 12.25 22.95 -24.94
C GLY A 575 11.55 22.24 -23.78
N LEU A 576 11.33 22.99 -22.70
CA LEU A 576 10.83 22.45 -21.43
C LEU A 576 9.47 21.75 -21.57
N GLN A 577 8.60 22.15 -22.51
CA GLN A 577 7.33 21.48 -22.77
C GLN A 577 7.53 20.00 -23.11
N GLY A 578 8.60 19.66 -23.87
CA GLY A 578 8.88 18.27 -24.25
C GLY A 578 9.03 17.38 -23.03
N LEU A 579 9.88 17.80 -22.09
CA LEU A 579 10.13 17.11 -20.82
C LEU A 579 8.89 17.10 -19.93
N MET A 580 8.21 18.24 -19.82
CA MET A 580 7.00 18.39 -19.00
C MET A 580 5.85 17.50 -19.48
N SER A 581 5.77 17.23 -20.78
CA SER A 581 4.75 16.33 -21.33
C SER A 581 4.98 14.88 -20.89
N VAL A 582 6.24 14.46 -20.72
CA VAL A 582 6.59 13.15 -20.14
C VAL A 582 6.31 13.14 -18.64
N LEU A 583 6.79 14.16 -17.93
CA LEU A 583 6.65 14.30 -16.48
C LEU A 583 5.19 14.37 -16.03
N ALA A 584 4.30 14.97 -16.85
CA ALA A 584 2.87 15.02 -16.57
C ALA A 584 2.22 13.63 -16.46
N GLU A 585 2.77 12.61 -17.13
CA GLU A 585 2.28 11.24 -17.01
C GLU A 585 2.95 10.48 -15.87
N ILE A 586 4.28 10.57 -15.75
CA ILE A 586 5.04 9.72 -14.82
C ILE A 586 5.01 10.25 -13.38
N ARG A 587 4.95 11.57 -13.17
CA ARG A 587 4.97 12.19 -11.83
C ARG A 587 3.73 11.84 -10.99
N PRO A 588 2.48 11.92 -11.50
CA PRO A 588 1.29 11.59 -10.70
C PRO A 588 1.20 10.11 -10.32
N LYS A 589 1.78 9.23 -11.15
CA LYS A 589 1.87 7.78 -10.92
C LYS A 589 3.10 7.38 -10.10
N ASN A 590 4.00 8.33 -9.86
CA ASN A 590 5.32 8.11 -9.27
C ASN A 590 6.10 6.98 -9.96
N ASP A 591 6.07 6.95 -11.30
CA ASP A 591 6.71 5.94 -12.12
C ASP A 591 8.22 6.17 -12.22
N LEU A 592 8.93 5.80 -11.16
CA LEU A 592 10.39 5.84 -11.10
C LEU A 592 11.06 4.76 -11.97
N GLY A 593 10.30 3.82 -12.53
CA GLY A 593 10.78 2.78 -13.43
C GLY A 593 10.80 3.20 -14.90
N HIS A 594 10.31 4.40 -15.22
CA HIS A 594 10.27 4.89 -16.59
C HIS A 594 11.68 5.12 -17.17
N PRO A 595 11.94 4.86 -18.47
CA PRO A 595 13.25 5.07 -19.11
C PRO A 595 13.80 6.51 -18.99
N PHE A 596 12.91 7.49 -18.81
CA PHE A 596 13.27 8.87 -18.48
C PHE A 596 14.06 8.97 -17.16
N CYS A 597 13.56 8.33 -16.10
CA CYS A 597 14.19 8.29 -14.79
C CYS A 597 15.50 7.49 -14.84
N ASP A 598 15.52 6.38 -15.59
CA ASP A 598 16.73 5.59 -15.80
C ASP A 598 17.83 6.37 -16.51
N ASN A 599 17.48 7.14 -17.54
CA ASN A 599 18.45 8.00 -18.22
C ASN A 599 19.08 9.03 -17.27
N LEU A 600 18.26 9.68 -16.43
CA LEU A 600 18.73 10.63 -15.42
C LEU A 600 19.58 9.98 -14.33
N ARG A 601 19.29 8.73 -13.96
CA ARG A 601 20.13 7.94 -13.03
C ARG A 601 21.44 7.51 -13.67
N SER A 602 21.43 7.21 -14.97
CA SER A 602 22.57 6.65 -15.69
C SER A 602 23.63 7.69 -16.05
N GLY A 603 23.26 8.97 -16.16
CA GLY A 603 24.22 10.04 -16.43
C GLY A 603 23.60 11.41 -16.63
N ASP A 604 24.46 12.37 -16.95
CA ASP A 604 24.12 13.80 -16.97
C ASP A 604 23.65 14.31 -18.34
N TRP A 605 23.53 13.44 -19.35
CA TRP A 605 23.29 13.85 -20.74
C TRP A 605 22.02 14.68 -20.94
N MET A 606 20.91 14.26 -20.33
CA MET A 606 19.64 15.01 -20.41
C MET A 606 19.74 16.33 -19.64
N ILE A 607 20.42 16.33 -18.49
CA ILE A 607 20.65 17.51 -17.66
C ILE A 607 21.45 18.56 -18.45
N ASP A 608 22.54 18.12 -19.08
CA ASP A 608 23.39 18.96 -19.92
C ASP A 608 22.70 19.44 -21.18
N TYR A 609 21.91 18.58 -21.83
CA TYR A 609 21.13 18.95 -23.00
C TYR A 609 20.24 20.15 -22.73
N VAL A 610 19.52 20.15 -21.60
CA VAL A 610 18.55 21.19 -21.24
C VAL A 610 19.21 22.56 -21.06
N SER A 611 20.36 22.64 -20.39
CA SER A 611 21.07 23.91 -20.22
C SER A 611 21.82 24.32 -21.48
N ASN A 612 22.54 23.40 -22.11
CA ASN A 612 23.47 23.72 -23.20
C ASN A 612 22.75 24.18 -24.47
N ARG A 613 21.54 23.67 -24.75
CA ARG A 613 20.73 24.13 -25.88
C ARG A 613 20.31 25.60 -25.79
N LEU A 614 20.21 26.13 -24.56
CA LEU A 614 19.85 27.51 -24.29
C LEU A 614 21.09 28.41 -24.21
N ILE A 615 22.19 27.91 -23.61
CA ILE A 615 23.47 28.62 -23.54
C ILE A 615 24.06 28.88 -24.93
N SER A 616 23.83 27.98 -25.89
CA SER A 616 24.28 28.18 -27.29
C SER A 616 23.54 29.32 -28.01
N ARG A 617 22.48 29.88 -27.40
CA ARG A 617 21.72 31.02 -27.94
C ARG A 617 22.31 32.34 -27.47
N SER A 618 21.80 33.44 -28.01
CA SER A 618 22.20 34.80 -27.63
C SER A 618 21.19 35.43 -26.66
N GLY A 619 21.61 36.50 -25.98
CA GLY A 619 20.73 37.34 -25.16
C GLY A 619 20.16 36.66 -23.92
N THR A 620 18.89 36.96 -23.60
CA THR A 620 18.24 36.53 -22.36
C THR A 620 18.01 35.02 -22.29
N ILE A 621 17.92 34.33 -23.43
CA ILE A 621 17.80 32.87 -23.51
C ILE A 621 19.04 32.19 -22.93
N ALA A 622 20.22 32.72 -23.22
CA ALA A 622 21.47 32.22 -22.67
C ALA A 622 21.51 32.34 -21.14
N GLU A 623 20.93 33.41 -20.58
CA GLU A 623 20.82 33.59 -19.13
C GLU A 623 19.89 32.54 -18.48
N VAL A 624 18.79 32.15 -19.14
CA VAL A 624 17.96 31.01 -18.70
C VAL A 624 18.77 29.72 -18.69
N GLY A 625 19.57 29.49 -19.74
CA GLY A 625 20.47 28.34 -19.83
C GLY A 625 21.53 28.31 -18.73
N LYS A 626 22.15 29.46 -18.43
CA LYS A 626 23.11 29.62 -17.31
C LYS A 626 22.44 29.41 -15.96
N TRP A 627 21.21 29.89 -15.77
CA TRP A 627 20.43 29.64 -14.55
C TRP A 627 20.20 28.14 -14.35
N LEU A 628 19.77 27.43 -15.40
CA LEU A 628 19.58 25.98 -15.36
C LEU A 628 20.90 25.25 -15.09
N GLN A 629 21.99 25.67 -15.74
CA GLN A 629 23.31 25.11 -15.51
C GLN A 629 23.77 25.30 -14.05
N ALA A 630 23.51 26.46 -13.45
CA ALA A 630 23.83 26.74 -12.05
C ALA A 630 22.99 25.90 -11.07
N MET A 631 21.70 25.69 -11.35
CA MET A 631 20.87 24.75 -10.57
C MET A 631 21.36 23.30 -10.74
N PHE A 632 21.68 22.92 -11.97
CA PHE A 632 22.15 21.58 -12.30
C PHE A 632 23.54 21.29 -11.77
N PHE A 633 24.38 22.29 -11.55
CA PHE A 633 25.66 22.12 -10.86
C PHE A 633 25.47 21.43 -9.51
N TYR A 634 24.50 21.88 -8.70
CA TYR A 634 24.17 21.23 -7.43
C TYR A 634 23.46 19.88 -7.62
N LEU A 635 22.57 19.77 -8.61
CA LEU A 635 21.87 18.51 -8.92
C LEU A 635 22.83 17.37 -9.27
N LYS A 636 23.93 17.64 -10.00
CA LYS A 636 24.90 16.61 -10.36
C LYS A 636 25.75 16.13 -9.19
N GLN A 637 25.64 16.79 -8.03
CA GLN A 637 26.41 16.49 -6.84
C GLN A 637 25.65 15.65 -5.82
N ILE A 638 24.37 15.35 -6.07
CA ILE A 638 23.56 14.50 -5.20
C ILE A 638 23.55 13.06 -5.74
N PRO A 639 23.20 12.05 -4.90
CA PRO A 639 23.14 10.66 -5.33
C PRO A 639 22.19 10.46 -6.52
N ARG A 640 22.57 9.57 -7.45
CA ARG A 640 21.81 9.33 -8.69
C ARG A 640 20.35 8.97 -8.44
N TYR A 641 20.05 8.21 -7.38
CA TYR A 641 18.68 7.83 -7.03
C TYR A 641 17.78 9.02 -6.63
N LEU A 642 18.33 10.19 -6.30
CA LEU A 642 17.58 11.42 -6.01
C LEU A 642 17.46 12.36 -7.21
N ILE A 643 18.26 12.17 -8.26
CA ILE A 643 18.30 13.08 -9.42
C ILE A 643 16.94 13.21 -10.10
N PRO A 644 16.19 12.14 -10.42
CA PRO A 644 14.89 12.29 -11.09
C PRO A 644 13.92 13.20 -10.32
N CYS A 645 13.85 13.03 -9.00
CA CYS A 645 13.01 13.83 -8.11
C CYS A 645 13.38 15.32 -8.13
N TYR A 646 14.67 15.65 -8.01
CA TYR A 646 15.11 17.05 -7.96
C TYR A 646 15.18 17.71 -9.34
N PHE A 647 15.49 16.94 -10.38
CA PHE A 647 15.41 17.41 -11.77
C PHE A 647 13.98 17.87 -12.09
N ASP A 648 12.99 17.03 -11.75
CA ASP A 648 11.58 17.36 -11.86
C ASP A 648 11.20 18.63 -11.09
N ALA A 649 11.64 18.75 -9.84
CA ALA A 649 11.39 19.92 -8.99
C ALA A 649 11.96 21.22 -9.58
N ILE A 650 13.15 21.18 -10.18
CA ILE A 650 13.75 22.32 -10.89
C ILE A 650 12.91 22.66 -12.12
N LEU A 651 12.60 21.67 -12.94
CA LEU A 651 11.90 21.89 -14.20
C LEU A 651 10.48 22.40 -14.01
N ILE A 652 9.70 21.87 -13.05
CA ILE A 652 8.35 22.36 -12.81
C ILE A 652 8.34 23.80 -12.30
N GLY A 653 9.27 24.14 -11.39
CA GLY A 653 9.42 25.51 -10.90
C GLY A 653 9.77 26.46 -12.03
N ALA A 654 10.74 26.08 -12.87
CA ALA A 654 11.13 26.87 -14.04
C ALA A 654 9.99 27.02 -15.04
N TYR A 655 9.36 25.92 -15.42
CA TYR A 655 8.29 25.86 -16.41
C TYR A 655 7.08 26.69 -15.99
N THR A 656 6.59 26.52 -14.77
CA THR A 656 5.43 27.29 -14.27
C THR A 656 5.71 28.79 -14.22
N THR A 657 6.92 29.18 -13.80
CA THR A 657 7.35 30.59 -13.81
C THR A 657 7.36 31.16 -15.23
N LEU A 658 7.87 30.41 -16.21
CA LEU A 658 7.90 30.83 -17.61
C LEU A 658 6.51 30.92 -18.25
N LEU A 659 5.58 30.04 -17.87
CA LEU A 659 4.18 30.16 -18.30
C LEU A 659 3.54 31.43 -17.74
N ASP A 660 3.78 31.75 -16.48
CA ASP A 660 3.29 33.00 -15.88
C ASP A 660 3.88 34.24 -16.56
N VAL A 661 5.15 34.21 -16.96
CA VAL A 661 5.78 35.26 -17.76
C VAL A 661 5.12 35.40 -19.13
N ALA A 662 4.74 34.29 -19.77
CA ALA A 662 4.01 34.31 -21.04
C ALA A 662 2.63 34.96 -20.88
N TRP A 663 1.84 34.50 -19.91
CA TRP A 663 0.47 34.98 -19.71
C TRP A 663 0.41 36.45 -19.30
N LYS A 664 1.36 36.94 -18.49
CA LYS A 664 1.45 38.36 -18.12
C LYS A 664 1.66 39.30 -19.31
N GLN A 665 2.20 38.80 -20.42
CA GLN A 665 2.39 39.55 -21.67
C GLN A 665 1.19 39.47 -22.61
N MET A 666 0.21 38.63 -22.32
CA MET A 666 -0.99 38.46 -23.15
C MET A 666 -2.12 39.37 -22.67
N SER A 667 -3.19 39.46 -23.46
CA SER A 667 -4.37 40.26 -23.13
C SER A 667 -5.02 39.90 -21.78
N SER A 668 -5.80 40.85 -21.23
CA SER A 668 -6.54 40.65 -19.97
C SER A 668 -7.52 39.47 -20.03
N PHE A 669 -8.03 39.13 -21.22
CA PHE A 669 -8.84 37.94 -21.46
C PHE A 669 -8.10 36.64 -21.14
N VAL A 670 -6.82 36.56 -21.48
CA VAL A 670 -5.98 35.39 -21.18
C VAL A 670 -5.57 35.39 -19.71
N GLN A 671 -5.09 36.53 -19.19
CA GLN A 671 -4.61 36.64 -17.81
C GLN A 671 -5.67 36.23 -16.79
N ASN A 672 -6.90 36.69 -17.00
CA ASN A 672 -8.07 36.41 -16.15
C ASN A 672 -8.91 35.23 -16.67
N GLY A 673 -8.47 34.58 -17.75
CA GLY A 673 -9.16 33.46 -18.37
C GLY A 673 -9.02 32.15 -17.57
N SER A 674 -9.83 31.16 -17.95
CA SER A 674 -9.74 29.82 -17.38
C SER A 674 -8.42 29.12 -17.73
N THR A 675 -8.08 28.04 -17.03
CA THR A 675 -6.94 27.18 -17.35
C THR A 675 -6.95 26.72 -18.81
N PHE A 676 -8.13 26.45 -19.37
CA PHE A 676 -8.28 26.11 -20.79
C PHE A 676 -7.88 27.27 -21.71
N VAL A 677 -8.37 28.48 -21.45
CA VAL A 677 -8.00 29.69 -22.23
C VAL A 677 -6.50 29.95 -22.16
N LYS A 678 -5.91 29.84 -20.96
CA LYS A 678 -4.48 29.99 -20.73
C LYS A 678 -3.65 28.97 -21.48
N HIS A 679 -4.04 27.68 -21.48
CA HIS A 679 -3.31 26.69 -22.27
C HIS A 679 -3.52 26.84 -23.77
N LEU A 680 -4.71 27.24 -24.21
CA LEU A 680 -4.99 27.51 -25.63
C LEU A 680 -4.16 28.68 -26.14
N SER A 681 -4.01 29.74 -25.33
CA SER A 681 -3.22 30.91 -25.71
C SER A 681 -1.74 30.59 -25.87
N LEU A 682 -1.20 29.59 -25.17
CA LEU A 682 0.18 29.13 -25.38
C LEU A 682 0.39 28.48 -26.75
N GLY A 683 -0.67 27.99 -27.41
CA GLY A 683 -0.62 27.56 -28.80
C GLY A 683 -0.18 28.70 -29.74
N SER A 684 -0.48 29.95 -29.39
CA SER A 684 0.04 31.12 -30.08
C SER A 684 1.58 31.20 -30.02
N VAL A 685 2.14 31.02 -28.83
CA VAL A 685 3.59 31.04 -28.59
C VAL A 685 4.28 29.88 -29.30
N GLN A 686 3.62 28.71 -29.39
CA GLN A 686 4.11 27.57 -30.16
C GLN A 686 4.27 27.89 -31.66
N MET A 687 3.28 28.56 -32.24
CA MET A 687 3.21 28.79 -33.69
C MET A 687 3.98 30.03 -34.16
N CYS A 688 4.21 31.01 -33.27
CA CYS A 688 4.91 32.26 -33.56
C CYS A 688 6.41 32.21 -33.20
N GLY A 689 7.08 31.11 -33.53
CA GLY A 689 8.52 30.97 -33.37
C GLY A 689 9.29 31.84 -34.37
N VAL A 690 10.43 32.39 -33.94
CA VAL A 690 11.29 33.20 -34.79
C VAL A 690 12.56 32.42 -35.13
N GLY A 691 12.65 31.90 -36.35
CA GLY A 691 13.79 31.12 -36.87
C GLY A 691 14.95 31.97 -37.40
N ARG A 692 15.91 31.36 -38.09
CA ARG A 692 17.01 32.05 -38.78
C ARG A 692 16.56 32.65 -40.11
N PHE A 693 15.65 31.98 -40.81
CA PHE A 693 15.11 32.44 -42.08
C PHE A 693 13.77 33.17 -41.89
N SER A 694 13.65 34.36 -42.47
CA SER A 694 12.37 35.08 -42.48
C SER A 694 11.36 34.31 -43.32
N SER A 695 10.24 33.94 -42.69
CA SER A 695 9.18 33.15 -43.31
C SER A 695 7.91 33.97 -43.56
N LEU A 696 7.85 35.22 -43.08
CA LEU A 696 6.68 36.08 -43.17
C LEU A 696 6.88 37.21 -44.18
N PRO A 697 5.87 37.53 -45.00
CA PRO A 697 5.87 38.74 -45.81
C PRO A 697 5.85 39.99 -44.91
N LEU A 698 6.32 41.12 -45.45
CA LEU A 698 6.24 42.41 -44.75
C LEU A 698 4.78 42.71 -44.37
N LEU A 699 4.56 43.03 -43.10
CA LEU A 699 3.27 43.41 -42.57
C LEU A 699 2.86 44.79 -43.11
N SER A 700 1.55 45.08 -43.08
CA SER A 700 1.02 46.35 -43.58
C SER A 700 1.73 47.56 -42.96
N PRO A 701 2.16 48.55 -43.76
CA PRO A 701 2.75 49.80 -43.24
C PRO A 701 1.81 50.57 -42.29
N SER A 702 0.51 50.27 -42.29
CA SER A 702 -0.48 50.88 -41.40
C SER A 702 -0.43 50.35 -39.96
N LEU A 703 0.29 49.26 -39.70
CA LEU A 703 0.49 48.73 -38.36
C LEU A 703 1.60 49.52 -37.65
N THR A 704 1.27 50.15 -36.54
CA THR A 704 2.23 50.79 -35.64
C THR A 704 2.75 49.77 -34.62
N ASP A 705 3.95 50.00 -34.10
CA ASP A 705 4.54 49.21 -32.99
C ASP A 705 4.78 47.71 -33.29
N VAL A 706 4.95 47.35 -34.57
CA VAL A 706 5.31 45.98 -34.97
C VAL A 706 6.69 45.62 -34.38
N PRO A 707 6.79 44.55 -33.56
CA PRO A 707 8.07 44.10 -33.02
C PRO A 707 9.05 43.81 -34.14
N CYS A 708 10.30 44.26 -34.00
CA CYS A 708 11.34 44.04 -35.00
C CYS A 708 12.59 43.49 -34.31
N ARG A 709 13.30 42.60 -35.01
CA ARG A 709 14.61 42.09 -34.59
C ARG A 709 15.68 42.41 -35.61
N LEU A 710 16.95 42.27 -35.22
CA LEU A 710 18.06 42.20 -36.16
C LEU A 710 18.30 40.74 -36.53
N ASN A 711 18.24 40.40 -37.82
CA ASN A 711 18.59 39.06 -38.27
C ASN A 711 20.12 38.88 -38.22
N GLU A 712 20.58 37.84 -37.53
CA GLU A 712 22.02 37.61 -37.33
C GLU A 712 22.76 37.24 -38.62
N ILE A 713 22.05 36.67 -39.61
CA ILE A 713 22.59 36.27 -40.92
C ILE A 713 22.56 37.45 -41.89
N THR A 714 21.39 38.05 -42.12
CA THR A 714 21.23 39.11 -43.14
C THR A 714 21.69 40.47 -42.63
N ARG A 715 21.83 40.65 -41.30
CA ARG A 715 22.11 41.93 -40.64
C ARG A 715 21.04 43.01 -40.88
N GLU A 716 19.87 42.61 -41.37
CA GLU A 716 18.74 43.50 -41.61
C GLU A 716 17.75 43.50 -40.45
N LYS A 717 16.97 44.59 -40.34
CA LYS A 717 15.92 44.72 -39.33
C LYS A 717 14.63 44.11 -39.89
N GLU A 718 14.21 42.99 -39.32
CA GLU A 718 13.04 42.21 -39.76
C GLU A 718 11.87 42.38 -38.80
N GLN A 719 10.65 42.48 -39.33
CA GLN A 719 9.42 42.44 -38.53
C GLN A 719 9.16 41.03 -37.99
N CYS A 720 8.71 40.94 -36.75
CA CYS A 720 8.41 39.67 -36.06
C CYS A 720 6.96 39.66 -35.58
N CYS A 721 6.21 38.61 -35.93
CA CYS A 721 4.95 38.30 -35.26
C CYS A 721 5.24 37.36 -34.10
N VAL A 722 5.20 37.87 -32.87
CA VAL A 722 5.63 37.13 -31.67
C VAL A 722 4.50 36.37 -30.97
N SER A 723 3.26 36.58 -31.40
CA SER A 723 2.05 35.89 -30.93
C SER A 723 0.84 36.28 -31.80
N LEU A 724 -0.05 35.33 -32.06
CA LEU A 724 -1.42 35.50 -32.58
C LEU A 724 -2.44 35.97 -31.53
N ALA A 725 -2.08 35.92 -30.23
CA ALA A 725 -2.98 36.14 -29.10
C ALA A 725 -2.56 37.31 -28.18
N ALA A 726 -1.46 38.00 -28.49
CA ALA A 726 -0.93 39.13 -27.72
C ALA A 726 -1.53 40.45 -28.20
#